data_AF-A0AAN7W3R6-F1
#
_entry.id   AF-A0AAN7W3R6-F1
#
_cell.length_a   1.000
_cell.length_b   1.000
_cell.length_c   1.000
_cell.angle_alpha   90.00
_cell.angle_beta   90.00
_cell.angle_gamma   90.00
#
_symmetry.space_group_name_H-M   'P 1'
#
loop_
_entity.id
_entity.type
_entity.pdbx_description
1 polymer ?
#
loop_
_entity_poly.entity_id
_entity_poly.type
_entity_poly.pdbx_seq_one_letter_code
_entity_poly.pdbx_strand_id
1 'polypeptide(L)'
;MLGLKRLILWSIVLILAITQILLYIPTFTCTGNLNLPLCTPQFVFSSMDDSSLGKELIDAAREFLRLLSFLTIDMGWKSNDAIKFNNSYGNNDVYSKECLVDTFYRGSSFKVNYHGYCKLRKYKHMTKKVCYSNENNGMDIMTVLMRDIGIQFGELSLLDKNSSVKLGNSVVYTYKIVTRSLFHFINNDRREGNIFTKTILGRQSPIKTTVQNFKDTSRSGGGSSKKKKGLTNFEKIIIIARLFTLFNEGIRIILFIEMVILQIILRTLSPIVDDYDNILPTLDDDWGFIRVSVGSGFIFGCVRYSKTEEQYKKKSSKGGVTTLLTYLFLLFIAYTEFGNYFGGYVEQQYVVDPEIRENVQINLDLYVHLKCEYIHVNVRDSTMDRKIASEELQFEDMPFFIPYDVRVNDLPHIITPEMDEILGEAIPAEFREKIDMRSYYDENDPDTHHHLPELNGCHIFGSVPVNRVSGELQITAKGVGYRDIRTTPSELINFAHVINEFSFGDFYPYIDNPLDASAKFDISDPQAAYVYYTSVVPTIYQKLGAEVDTNQYSVSEYRYHSNDGSMIHSGYVPGIFFRYNFESLTIAVMDKRLTFLQFVVRLVAITSFAIYIASWLFTLIDLFLVTFIGPKWSLHYQPDIQSHGILE
;
A
#
# COMPACT_ATOMS: atom_id res chain seq x y z
N MET A 1 25.19 -3.15 -16.58
CA MET A 1 24.94 -3.09 -15.11
C MET A 1 23.62 -3.74 -14.65
N LEU A 2 22.57 -3.85 -15.47
CA LEU A 2 21.28 -4.43 -15.05
C LEU A 2 21.32 -5.94 -14.74
N GLY A 3 22.14 -6.72 -15.49
CA GLY A 3 22.24 -8.17 -15.33
C GLY A 3 22.86 -8.62 -14.00
N LEU A 4 23.91 -7.91 -13.54
CA LEU A 4 24.60 -8.22 -12.29
C LEU A 4 23.68 -8.02 -11.07
N LYS A 5 22.85 -6.95 -11.08
CA LYS A 5 21.87 -6.69 -10.03
C LYS A 5 20.80 -7.79 -9.95
N ARG A 6 20.33 -8.30 -11.10
CA ARG A 6 19.35 -9.40 -11.14
C ARG A 6 19.97 -10.70 -10.60
N LEU A 7 21.22 -11.01 -10.96
CA LEU A 7 21.89 -12.24 -10.55
C LEU A 7 22.17 -12.28 -9.03
N ILE A 8 22.52 -11.14 -8.44
CA ILE A 8 22.69 -11.01 -6.98
C ILE A 8 21.35 -11.19 -6.26
N LEU A 9 20.27 -10.59 -6.77
CA LEU A 9 18.93 -10.71 -6.19
C LEU A 9 18.46 -12.19 -6.18
N TRP A 10 18.59 -12.89 -7.32
CA TRP A 10 18.18 -14.30 -7.43
C TRP A 10 19.02 -15.24 -6.56
N SER A 11 20.32 -14.96 -6.41
CA SER A 11 21.21 -15.70 -5.50
C SER A 11 20.77 -15.59 -4.03
N ILE A 12 20.45 -14.36 -3.59
CA ILE A 12 19.97 -14.11 -2.22
C ILE A 12 18.64 -14.82 -1.96
N VAL A 13 17.71 -14.78 -2.92
CA VAL A 13 16.41 -15.46 -2.83
C VAL A 13 16.58 -16.98 -2.76
N LEU A 14 17.47 -17.56 -3.58
CA LEU A 14 17.74 -19.00 -3.57
C LEU A 14 18.34 -19.45 -2.23
N ILE A 15 19.28 -18.69 -1.68
CA ILE A 15 19.90 -18.99 -0.38
C ILE A 15 18.87 -18.92 0.74
N LEU A 16 18.01 -17.89 0.74
CA LEU A 16 16.91 -17.76 1.71
C LEU A 16 15.94 -18.95 1.63
N ALA A 17 15.53 -19.35 0.43
CA ALA A 17 14.65 -20.50 0.23
C ALA A 17 15.29 -21.82 0.73
N ILE A 18 16.57 -22.04 0.42
CA ILE A 18 17.30 -23.24 0.86
C ILE A 18 17.44 -23.26 2.39
N THR A 19 17.73 -22.12 3.02
CA THR A 19 17.83 -22.03 4.49
C THR A 19 16.48 -22.27 5.18
N GLN A 20 15.37 -21.79 4.61
CA GLN A 20 14.03 -22.10 5.12
C GLN A 20 13.75 -23.60 5.03
N ILE A 21 14.01 -24.25 3.89
CA ILE A 21 13.82 -25.69 3.72
C ILE A 21 14.63 -26.48 4.75
N LEU A 22 15.90 -26.13 4.96
CA LEU A 22 16.77 -26.78 5.95
C LEU A 22 16.27 -26.63 7.39
N LEU A 23 15.67 -25.49 7.74
CA LEU A 23 15.08 -25.26 9.05
C LEU A 23 13.80 -26.06 9.30
N TYR A 24 13.06 -26.45 8.24
CA TYR A 24 11.83 -27.23 8.36
C TYR A 24 12.05 -28.75 8.50
N ILE A 25 13.17 -29.30 8.00
CA ILE A 25 13.45 -30.75 8.03
C ILE A 25 13.34 -31.40 9.44
N PRO A 26 13.88 -30.82 10.54
CA PRO A 26 13.80 -31.44 11.87
C PRO A 26 12.42 -31.36 12.55
N THR A 27 11.40 -30.78 11.90
CA THR A 27 10.03 -30.68 12.43
C THR A 27 9.13 -31.87 12.07
N PHE A 28 9.58 -32.74 11.15
CA PHE A 28 8.73 -33.79 10.56
C PHE A 28 8.77 -35.15 11.26
N THR A 29 9.74 -35.44 12.15
CA THR A 29 9.91 -36.80 12.66
C THR A 29 10.14 -36.85 14.18
N CYS A 30 9.19 -37.44 14.91
CA CYS A 30 9.41 -37.89 16.29
C CYS A 30 9.85 -39.36 16.24
N THR A 31 11.08 -39.65 16.64
CA THR A 31 11.66 -41.00 16.56
C THR A 31 11.40 -41.78 17.86
N GLY A 32 10.97 -43.04 17.73
CA GLY A 32 10.69 -43.94 18.87
C GLY A 32 11.90 -44.71 19.40
N ASN A 33 13.11 -44.44 18.90
CA ASN A 33 14.32 -45.19 19.27
C ASN A 33 14.89 -44.74 20.62
N LEU A 34 15.21 -45.72 21.48
CA LEU A 34 15.65 -45.53 22.86
C LEU A 34 16.96 -44.71 22.99
N ASN A 35 17.80 -44.73 21.96
CA ASN A 35 19.15 -44.16 22.01
C ASN A 35 19.18 -42.65 21.67
N LEU A 36 18.23 -42.13 20.90
CA LEU A 36 18.15 -40.70 20.55
C LEU A 36 16.67 -40.26 20.35
N PRO A 37 15.89 -40.04 21.43
CA PRO A 37 14.50 -39.61 21.33
C PRO A 37 14.42 -38.12 20.93
N LEU A 38 14.47 -37.86 19.63
CA LEU A 38 14.31 -36.54 19.02
C LEU A 38 12.82 -36.29 18.75
N CYS A 39 12.30 -35.20 19.30
CA CYS A 39 10.96 -34.71 19.01
C CYS A 39 10.90 -33.24 19.43
N THR A 40 10.64 -32.37 18.47
CA THR A 40 10.44 -30.94 18.64
C THR A 40 8.93 -30.71 18.87
N PRO A 41 8.50 -30.34 20.09
CA PRO A 41 7.07 -30.17 20.37
C PRO A 41 6.51 -28.93 19.67
N GLN A 42 5.30 -29.07 19.12
CA GLN A 42 4.48 -27.95 18.65
C GLN A 42 3.69 -27.33 19.80
N PHE A 43 3.20 -28.15 20.73
CA PHE A 43 2.63 -27.69 21.99
C PHE A 43 2.97 -28.66 23.13
N VAL A 44 2.97 -28.14 24.35
CA VAL A 44 3.25 -28.91 25.57
C VAL A 44 2.07 -28.76 26.50
N PHE A 45 1.52 -29.89 26.95
CA PHE A 45 0.48 -29.88 27.96
C PHE A 45 0.89 -30.77 29.13
N SER A 46 0.43 -30.38 30.31
CA SER A 46 0.53 -31.13 31.56
C SER A 46 -0.82 -31.12 32.23
N SER A 47 -1.15 -32.17 32.98
CA SER A 47 -2.33 -32.18 33.84
C SER A 47 -2.11 -31.19 34.98
N MET A 48 -2.53 -29.94 34.79
CA MET A 48 -2.49 -28.86 35.78
C MET A 48 -3.87 -28.22 35.83
N ASP A 49 -4.56 -28.40 36.95
CA ASP A 49 -5.91 -27.87 37.16
C ASP A 49 -5.91 -26.82 38.27
N ASP A 50 -6.41 -25.62 37.95
CA ASP A 50 -6.64 -24.54 38.91
C ASP A 50 -8.05 -24.58 39.53
N SER A 51 -9.01 -25.28 38.91
CA SER A 51 -10.39 -25.40 39.41
C SER A 51 -10.59 -26.56 40.40
N SER A 52 -11.47 -26.41 41.39
CA SER A 52 -11.77 -27.47 42.38
C SER A 52 -12.52 -28.66 41.77
N LEU A 53 -13.45 -28.40 40.84
CA LEU A 53 -14.27 -29.43 40.20
C LEU A 53 -13.47 -30.30 39.21
N GLY A 54 -12.50 -29.71 38.50
CA GLY A 54 -11.59 -30.47 37.61
C GLY A 54 -10.71 -31.46 38.37
N LYS A 55 -10.21 -31.05 39.56
CA LYS A 55 -9.40 -31.92 40.42
C LYS A 55 -10.13 -33.19 40.85
N GLU A 56 -11.39 -33.08 41.26
CA GLU A 56 -12.20 -34.23 41.66
C GLU A 56 -12.44 -35.20 40.50
N LEU A 57 -12.74 -34.68 39.30
CA LEU A 57 -12.95 -35.49 38.10
C LEU A 57 -11.67 -36.24 37.68
N ILE A 58 -10.52 -35.56 37.65
CA ILE A 58 -9.24 -36.18 37.26
C ILE A 58 -8.79 -37.21 38.30
N ASP A 59 -8.94 -36.90 39.60
CA ASP A 59 -8.59 -37.84 40.67
C ASP A 59 -9.50 -39.09 40.61
N ALA A 60 -10.80 -38.94 40.30
CA ALA A 60 -11.71 -40.06 40.10
C ALA A 60 -11.31 -40.93 38.89
N ALA A 61 -11.00 -40.30 37.75
CA ALA A 61 -10.53 -41.02 36.55
C ALA A 61 -9.21 -41.77 36.82
N ARG A 62 -8.31 -41.19 37.61
CA ARG A 62 -7.04 -41.80 38.00
C ARG A 62 -7.23 -43.02 38.90
N GLU A 63 -8.08 -42.93 39.92
CA GLU A 63 -8.36 -44.06 40.80
C GLU A 63 -9.07 -45.20 40.05
N PHE A 64 -9.94 -44.87 39.08
CA PHE A 64 -10.52 -45.88 38.19
C PHE A 64 -9.47 -46.62 37.35
N LEU A 65 -8.50 -45.90 36.76
CA LEU A 65 -7.42 -46.53 35.99
C LEU A 65 -6.50 -47.41 36.87
N ARG A 66 -6.28 -47.02 38.13
CA ARG A 66 -5.55 -47.84 39.10
C ARG A 66 -6.30 -49.11 39.46
N LEU A 67 -7.60 -49.00 39.71
CA LEU A 67 -8.46 -50.16 39.96
C LEU A 67 -8.42 -51.14 38.78
N LEU A 68 -8.51 -50.62 37.56
CA LEU A 68 -8.39 -51.45 36.36
C LEU A 68 -6.99 -52.09 36.23
N SER A 69 -5.94 -51.35 36.62
CA SER A 69 -4.57 -51.91 36.67
C SER A 69 -4.47 -53.09 37.64
N PHE A 70 -5.06 -52.99 38.84
CA PHE A 70 -5.10 -54.09 39.80
C PHE A 70 -5.83 -55.31 39.22
N LEU A 71 -6.99 -55.09 38.58
CA LEU A 71 -7.72 -56.16 37.91
C LEU A 71 -6.89 -56.83 36.80
N THR A 72 -6.15 -56.05 35.99
CA THR A 72 -5.29 -56.63 34.94
C THR A 72 -4.14 -57.46 35.50
N ILE A 73 -3.61 -57.08 36.67
CA ILE A 73 -2.57 -57.82 37.39
C ILE A 73 -3.15 -59.13 37.94
N ASP A 74 -4.33 -59.07 38.57
CA ASP A 74 -5.01 -60.23 39.18
C ASP A 74 -5.49 -61.26 38.16
N MET A 75 -5.89 -60.83 36.95
CA MET A 75 -6.23 -61.73 35.86
C MET A 75 -5.04 -62.55 35.34
N GLY A 76 -3.83 -62.36 35.87
CA GLY A 76 -2.67 -63.18 35.53
C GLY A 76 -2.15 -62.93 34.11
N TRP A 77 -2.41 -61.74 33.55
CA TRP A 77 -1.94 -61.36 32.21
C TRP A 77 -0.40 -61.23 32.13
N LYS A 78 0.29 -61.45 33.26
CA LYS A 78 1.75 -61.45 33.38
C LYS A 78 2.26 -62.88 33.15
N SER A 79 2.92 -63.13 32.01
CA SER A 79 3.61 -64.41 31.76
C SER A 79 4.66 -64.70 32.84
N ASN A 80 4.81 -65.97 33.22
CA ASN A 80 5.76 -66.50 34.20
C ASN A 80 7.24 -66.16 33.92
N ASP A 81 7.58 -65.63 32.75
CA ASP A 81 8.95 -65.23 32.41
C ASP A 81 9.39 -63.92 33.09
N ALA A 82 8.47 -63.04 33.50
CA ALA A 82 8.81 -61.86 34.31
C ALA A 82 9.12 -62.20 35.78
N ILE A 83 8.76 -63.39 36.24
CA ILE A 83 9.11 -63.88 37.58
C ILE A 83 10.62 -64.18 37.66
N LYS A 84 11.27 -64.48 36.52
CA LYS A 84 12.72 -64.79 36.51
C LYS A 84 13.63 -63.56 36.59
N PHE A 85 13.19 -62.38 36.15
CA PHE A 85 14.01 -61.16 36.22
C PHE A 85 13.88 -60.38 37.54
N ASN A 86 12.74 -60.49 38.24
CA ASN A 86 12.52 -59.78 39.51
C ASN A 86 13.10 -60.50 40.74
N ASN A 87 13.51 -61.76 40.62
CA ASN A 87 14.09 -62.50 41.75
C ASN A 87 15.53 -62.08 42.12
N SER A 88 16.13 -61.12 41.41
CA SER A 88 17.50 -60.65 41.70
C SER A 88 17.58 -59.33 42.47
N TYR A 89 16.46 -58.62 42.68
CA TYR A 89 16.43 -57.41 43.51
C TYR A 89 15.17 -57.44 44.37
N GLY A 90 15.35 -57.73 45.67
CA GLY A 90 14.26 -57.99 46.61
C GLY A 90 13.36 -56.78 46.88
N ASN A 91 12.32 -56.63 46.09
CA ASN A 91 11.08 -55.97 46.50
C ASN A 91 9.90 -56.59 45.75
N ASN A 92 9.16 -57.46 46.44
CA ASN A 92 8.05 -58.25 45.91
C ASN A 92 6.71 -57.52 45.97
N ASP A 93 6.70 -56.21 45.76
CA ASP A 93 5.44 -55.47 45.65
C ASP A 93 4.98 -55.51 44.20
N VAL A 94 4.25 -56.57 43.87
CA VAL A 94 3.49 -56.72 42.60
C VAL A 94 2.60 -55.49 42.36
N TYR A 95 2.26 -54.78 43.43
CA TYR A 95 1.46 -53.55 43.48
C TYR A 95 2.29 -52.25 43.65
N SER A 96 3.55 -52.23 43.23
CA SER A 96 4.32 -50.99 43.24
C SER A 96 3.64 -49.91 42.40
N LYS A 97 3.53 -48.69 42.96
CA LYS A 97 2.93 -47.50 42.31
C LYS A 97 3.56 -47.17 40.95
N GLU A 98 4.75 -47.68 40.67
CA GLU A 98 5.50 -47.44 39.45
C GLU A 98 5.03 -48.30 38.27
N CYS A 99 4.35 -49.42 38.54
CA CYS A 99 3.81 -50.33 37.53
C CYS A 99 2.36 -50.03 37.14
N LEU A 100 1.61 -49.24 37.93
CA LEU A 100 0.19 -48.95 37.68
C LEU A 100 0.01 -47.95 36.51
N VAL A 101 -1.13 -48.06 35.80
CA VAL A 101 -1.51 -47.08 34.77
C VAL A 101 -1.83 -45.75 35.44
N ASP A 102 -1.01 -44.74 35.17
CA ASP A 102 -1.13 -43.40 35.77
C ASP A 102 -0.76 -42.34 34.72
N THR A 103 -1.67 -42.12 33.77
CA THR A 103 -1.55 -41.13 32.69
C THR A 103 -1.64 -39.70 33.24
N PHE A 104 -2.55 -39.46 34.17
CA PHE A 104 -2.86 -38.15 34.77
C PHE A 104 -1.99 -37.82 36.01
N TYR A 105 -0.79 -38.39 36.10
CA TYR A 105 0.12 -38.14 37.22
C TYR A 105 0.52 -36.66 37.32
N ARG A 106 0.45 -36.07 38.52
CA ARG A 106 0.90 -34.69 38.81
C ARG A 106 2.42 -34.59 38.65
N GLY A 107 2.87 -34.24 37.45
CA GLY A 107 4.29 -34.19 37.06
C GLY A 107 4.61 -34.87 35.73
N SER A 108 3.63 -35.49 35.05
CA SER A 108 3.77 -35.91 33.66
C SER A 108 3.59 -34.70 32.72
N SER A 109 4.48 -34.56 31.74
CA SER A 109 4.30 -33.60 30.65
C SER A 109 4.37 -34.29 29.29
N PHE A 110 3.47 -33.87 28.41
CA PHE A 110 3.32 -34.39 27.06
C PHE A 110 3.79 -33.32 26.08
N LYS A 111 4.81 -33.67 25.30
CA LYS A 111 5.38 -32.86 24.22
C LYS A 111 4.83 -33.41 22.92
N VAL A 112 3.85 -32.73 22.30
CA VAL A 112 3.12 -33.24 21.13
C VAL A 112 3.54 -32.51 19.85
N ASN A 113 3.61 -33.27 18.78
CA ASN A 113 3.79 -32.86 17.39
C ASN A 113 2.72 -33.60 16.55
N TYR A 114 2.34 -33.07 15.39
CA TYR A 114 1.42 -33.70 14.44
C TYR A 114 1.74 -35.17 14.15
N HIS A 115 3.02 -35.54 14.11
CA HIS A 115 3.49 -36.90 13.79
C HIS A 115 3.72 -37.80 15.01
N GLY A 116 3.65 -37.29 16.24
CA GLY A 116 4.08 -38.04 17.43
C GLY A 116 4.04 -37.26 18.73
N TYR A 117 4.21 -37.94 19.85
CA TYR A 117 4.35 -37.30 21.16
C TYR A 117 5.45 -37.94 22.00
N CYS A 118 6.07 -37.14 22.86
CA CYS A 118 6.96 -37.62 23.90
C CYS A 118 6.37 -37.35 25.28
N LYS A 119 6.35 -38.38 26.11
CA LYS A 119 5.96 -38.30 27.50
C LYS A 119 7.20 -38.20 28.38
N LEU A 120 7.18 -37.23 29.29
CA LEU A 120 8.20 -37.02 30.32
C LEU A 120 7.60 -37.34 31.67
N ARG A 121 8.16 -38.34 32.36
CA ARG A 121 7.83 -38.63 33.76
C ARG A 121 8.99 -38.21 34.67
N LYS A 122 8.70 -37.32 35.62
CA LYS A 122 9.63 -36.91 36.67
C LYS A 122 9.41 -37.76 37.93
N TYR A 123 10.36 -38.63 38.24
CA TYR A 123 10.47 -39.31 39.54
C TYR A 123 11.48 -38.55 40.42
N LYS A 124 11.43 -38.73 41.74
CA LYS A 124 12.26 -37.98 42.72
C LYS A 124 13.77 -37.93 42.39
N HIS A 125 14.32 -38.93 41.68
CA HIS A 125 15.73 -39.00 41.29
C HIS A 125 16.00 -39.29 39.81
N MET A 126 14.99 -39.40 38.94
CA MET A 126 15.19 -39.75 37.52
C MET A 126 14.07 -39.24 36.60
N THR A 127 14.42 -38.80 35.39
CA THR A 127 13.46 -38.40 34.35
C THR A 127 13.42 -39.42 33.22
N LYS A 128 12.30 -40.12 33.04
CA LYS A 128 12.11 -41.06 31.93
C LYS A 128 11.42 -40.34 30.77
N LYS A 129 12.06 -40.28 29.61
CA LYS A 129 11.51 -39.74 28.35
C LYS A 129 11.22 -40.89 27.40
N VAL A 130 9.96 -41.03 26.97
CA VAL A 130 9.55 -42.03 25.97
C VAL A 130 8.77 -41.33 24.87
N CYS A 131 9.01 -41.71 23.62
CA CYS A 131 8.42 -41.09 22.43
C CYS A 131 7.71 -42.13 21.58
N TYR A 132 6.51 -41.78 21.10
CA TYR A 132 5.67 -42.62 20.27
C TYR A 132 5.22 -41.82 19.03
N SER A 133 5.10 -42.49 17.89
CA SER A 133 4.50 -41.88 16.69
C SER A 133 2.97 -41.81 16.83
N ASN A 134 2.35 -40.77 16.30
CA ASN A 134 0.90 -40.53 16.43
C ASN A 134 0.09 -41.05 15.23
N GLU A 135 0.74 -41.70 14.24
CA GLU A 135 0.12 -42.09 12.98
C GLU A 135 -0.71 -40.91 12.38
N ASN A 136 -1.85 -41.18 11.75
CA ASN A 136 -2.72 -40.17 11.13
C ASN A 136 -3.63 -39.43 12.13
N ASN A 137 -3.33 -39.46 13.43
CA ASN A 137 -4.20 -38.88 14.46
C ASN A 137 -3.87 -37.42 14.83
N GLY A 138 -2.86 -36.82 14.19
CA GLY A 138 -2.58 -35.40 14.26
C GLY A 138 -2.26 -34.90 15.68
N MET A 139 -2.90 -33.81 16.11
CA MET A 139 -2.62 -33.11 17.39
C MET A 139 -3.70 -33.31 18.46
N ASP A 140 -4.63 -34.25 18.30
CA ASP A 140 -5.73 -34.43 19.25
C ASP A 140 -5.23 -34.92 20.62
N ILE A 141 -5.41 -34.08 21.64
CA ILE A 141 -5.00 -34.32 23.04
C ILE A 141 -5.68 -35.57 23.60
N MET A 142 -6.97 -35.77 23.33
CA MET A 142 -7.69 -36.93 23.88
C MET A 142 -7.22 -38.23 23.25
N THR A 143 -6.94 -38.22 21.94
CA THR A 143 -6.32 -39.36 21.27
C THR A 143 -4.94 -39.70 21.86
N VAL A 144 -4.12 -38.69 22.17
CA VAL A 144 -2.80 -38.90 22.83
C VAL A 144 -2.95 -39.52 24.22
N LEU A 145 -3.90 -39.05 25.03
CA LEU A 145 -4.17 -39.59 26.36
C LEU A 145 -4.69 -41.04 26.31
N MET A 146 -5.64 -41.33 25.42
CA MET A 146 -6.18 -42.68 25.24
C MET A 146 -5.13 -43.67 24.72
N ARG A 147 -4.24 -43.22 23.82
CA ARG A 147 -3.10 -44.01 23.34
C ARG A 147 -2.13 -44.35 24.46
N ASP A 148 -1.79 -43.38 25.31
CA ASP A 148 -0.90 -43.57 26.45
C ASP A 148 -1.49 -44.48 27.52
N ILE A 149 -2.81 -44.46 27.74
CA ILE A 149 -3.52 -45.42 28.60
C ILE A 149 -3.35 -46.84 28.02
N GLY A 150 -3.65 -47.03 26.73
CA GLY A 150 -3.55 -48.33 26.08
C GLY A 150 -2.12 -48.88 26.03
N ILE A 151 -1.12 -48.03 25.82
CA ILE A 151 0.30 -48.45 25.84
C ILE A 151 0.72 -48.91 27.24
N GLN A 152 0.32 -48.19 28.30
CA GLN A 152 0.63 -48.60 29.68
C GLN A 152 -0.03 -49.92 30.07
N PHE A 153 -1.28 -50.15 29.65
CA PHE A 153 -1.91 -51.46 29.80
C PHE A 153 -1.18 -52.53 28.98
N GLY A 154 -0.67 -52.18 27.80
CA GLY A 154 0.12 -53.06 26.95
C GLY A 154 1.43 -53.49 27.61
N GLU A 155 2.14 -52.52 28.21
CA GLU A 155 3.35 -52.77 28.99
C GLU A 155 3.07 -53.64 30.23
N LEU A 156 1.92 -53.44 30.89
CA LEU A 156 1.47 -54.28 32.02
C LEU A 156 1.17 -55.72 31.59
N SER A 157 0.62 -55.91 30.40
CA SER A 157 0.32 -57.23 29.82
C SER A 157 1.55 -57.98 29.26
N LEU A 158 2.76 -57.42 29.38
CA LEU A 158 4.03 -57.97 28.86
C LEU A 158 4.01 -58.42 27.40
N LEU A 159 3.11 -57.84 26.62
CA LEU A 159 3.14 -57.94 25.18
C LEU A 159 4.40 -57.18 24.70
N ASP A 160 5.17 -57.76 23.77
CA ASP A 160 6.32 -57.09 23.11
C ASP A 160 6.10 -55.59 22.87
N LYS A 161 7.18 -54.79 22.83
CA LYS A 161 7.07 -53.33 22.59
C LYS A 161 6.26 -52.97 21.33
N ASN A 162 6.26 -53.83 20.31
CA ASN A 162 5.45 -53.64 19.11
C ASN A 162 3.95 -53.92 19.35
N SER A 163 3.60 -54.81 20.28
CA SER A 163 2.21 -55.12 20.64
C SER A 163 1.65 -54.18 21.70
N SER A 164 2.46 -53.56 22.56
CA SER A 164 1.97 -52.47 23.43
C SER A 164 1.51 -51.25 22.63
N VAL A 165 2.22 -50.90 21.54
CA VAL A 165 1.80 -49.86 20.58
C VAL A 165 0.51 -50.26 19.86
N LYS A 166 0.35 -51.53 19.47
CA LYS A 166 -0.90 -52.03 18.85
C LYS A 166 -2.10 -51.92 19.80
N LEU A 167 -1.92 -52.20 21.10
CA LEU A 167 -2.99 -52.02 22.09
C LEU A 167 -3.35 -50.53 22.24
N GLY A 168 -2.35 -49.65 22.29
CA GLY A 168 -2.55 -48.19 22.25
C GLY A 168 -3.40 -47.74 21.05
N ASN A 169 -3.09 -48.23 19.85
CA ASN A 169 -3.85 -47.94 18.64
C ASN A 169 -5.29 -48.48 18.70
N SER A 170 -5.47 -49.68 19.27
CA SER A 170 -6.79 -50.31 19.42
C SER A 170 -7.69 -49.50 20.37
N VAL A 171 -7.15 -49.03 21.49
CA VAL A 171 -7.88 -48.18 22.45
C VAL A 171 -8.30 -46.85 21.80
N VAL A 172 -7.41 -46.23 21.01
CA VAL A 172 -7.75 -45.00 20.25
C VAL A 172 -8.86 -45.25 19.24
N TYR A 173 -8.80 -46.36 18.50
CA TYR A 173 -9.82 -46.70 17.52
C TYR A 173 -11.20 -46.88 18.18
N THR A 174 -11.23 -47.62 19.30
CA THR A 174 -12.46 -47.79 20.10
C THR A 174 -12.99 -46.46 20.61
N TYR A 175 -12.12 -45.60 21.16
CA TYR A 175 -12.50 -44.26 21.60
C TYR A 175 -13.17 -43.45 20.48
N LYS A 176 -12.62 -43.46 19.27
CA LYS A 176 -13.20 -42.76 18.11
C LYS A 176 -14.56 -43.31 17.70
N ILE A 177 -14.73 -44.63 17.68
CA ILE A 177 -16.03 -45.25 17.37
C ILE A 177 -17.07 -44.86 18.41
N VAL A 178 -16.74 -44.99 19.69
CA VAL A 178 -17.66 -44.70 20.79
C VAL A 178 -18.07 -43.22 20.77
N THR A 179 -17.11 -42.31 20.66
CA THR A 179 -17.39 -40.87 20.63
C THR A 179 -18.19 -40.44 19.40
N ARG A 180 -17.87 -40.97 18.21
CA ARG A 180 -18.63 -40.68 16.99
C ARG A 180 -20.07 -41.20 17.10
N SER A 181 -20.24 -42.40 17.64
CA SER A 181 -21.57 -42.99 17.85
C SER A 181 -22.37 -42.20 18.87
N LEU A 182 -21.75 -41.80 19.99
CA LEU A 182 -22.37 -40.98 21.01
C LEU A 182 -22.74 -39.59 20.48
N PHE A 183 -21.85 -38.96 19.71
CA PHE A 183 -22.13 -37.66 19.10
C PHE A 183 -23.26 -37.74 18.08
N HIS A 184 -23.25 -38.75 17.20
CA HIS A 184 -24.34 -39.00 16.27
C HIS A 184 -25.68 -39.23 17.00
N PHE A 185 -25.64 -40.00 18.09
CA PHE A 185 -26.79 -40.25 18.94
C PHE A 185 -27.32 -38.96 19.59
N ILE A 186 -26.48 -38.18 20.28
CA ILE A 186 -26.86 -36.92 20.94
C ILE A 186 -27.39 -35.88 19.94
N ASN A 187 -26.77 -35.78 18.76
CA ASN A 187 -27.14 -34.77 17.78
C ASN A 187 -28.48 -35.10 17.09
N ASN A 188 -28.77 -36.38 16.84
CA ASN A 188 -30.09 -36.80 16.37
C ASN A 188 -31.16 -36.73 17.47
N ASP A 189 -30.81 -37.01 18.73
CA ASP A 189 -31.74 -36.94 19.86
C ASP A 189 -32.28 -35.50 20.11
N ARG A 190 -31.46 -34.48 19.81
CA ARG A 190 -31.89 -33.07 19.81
C ARG A 190 -32.91 -32.73 18.72
N ARG A 191 -32.91 -33.45 17.60
CA ARG A 191 -33.85 -33.21 16.48
C ARG A 191 -35.20 -33.90 16.68
N GLU A 192 -35.22 -35.06 17.35
CA GLU A 192 -36.44 -35.88 17.48
C GLU A 192 -37.06 -35.88 18.90
N GLY A 193 -36.55 -35.02 19.78
CA GLY A 193 -37.22 -34.69 21.04
C GLY A 193 -36.99 -35.70 22.15
N ASN A 194 -35.74 -35.83 22.61
CA ASN A 194 -35.39 -36.46 23.87
C ASN A 194 -35.78 -37.95 23.95
N ILE A 195 -35.49 -38.71 22.90
CA ILE A 195 -35.61 -40.17 22.81
C ILE A 195 -34.79 -40.85 23.90
N PHE A 196 -33.58 -40.37 24.23
CA PHE A 196 -32.75 -41.01 25.27
C PHE A 196 -33.42 -41.00 26.64
N THR A 197 -33.95 -39.85 27.06
CA THR A 197 -34.68 -39.74 28.32
C THR A 197 -36.04 -40.45 28.24
N LYS A 198 -36.72 -40.46 27.09
CA LYS A 198 -37.94 -41.27 26.88
C LYS A 198 -37.69 -42.77 26.98
N THR A 199 -36.53 -43.25 26.54
CA THR A 199 -36.13 -44.66 26.58
C THR A 199 -35.73 -45.09 27.99
N ILE A 200 -35.03 -44.22 28.73
CA ILE A 200 -34.63 -44.50 30.12
C ILE A 200 -35.81 -44.32 31.10
N LEU A 201 -36.70 -43.35 30.86
CA LEU A 201 -37.81 -43.02 31.76
C LEU A 201 -39.16 -43.63 31.34
N GLY A 202 -39.22 -44.37 30.23
CA GLY A 202 -40.35 -45.22 29.84
C GLY A 202 -41.71 -44.51 29.66
N ARG A 203 -41.76 -43.30 29.09
CA ARG A 203 -43.00 -42.50 29.02
C ARG A 203 -43.47 -42.22 27.58
N GLN A 204 -44.64 -42.76 27.20
CA GLN A 204 -45.42 -42.35 26.02
C GLN A 204 -46.20 -41.06 26.34
N SER A 205 -46.21 -40.12 25.39
CA SER A 205 -46.87 -38.81 25.52
C SER A 205 -48.34 -38.83 25.10
N PRO A 206 -49.16 -37.93 25.68
CA PRO A 206 -50.07 -37.15 24.86
C PRO A 206 -49.98 -35.62 25.08
N ILE A 207 -50.06 -34.92 23.95
CA ILE A 207 -50.75 -33.64 23.62
C ILE A 207 -50.59 -32.43 24.55
N LYS A 208 -50.21 -31.31 23.90
CA LYS A 208 -50.10 -29.93 24.39
C LYS A 208 -51.39 -29.41 25.05
N THR A 209 -51.22 -28.71 26.18
CA THR A 209 -51.96 -27.45 26.44
C THR A 209 -51.20 -26.52 27.40
N THR A 210 -51.43 -25.25 27.08
CA THR A 210 -50.95 -23.94 27.50
C THR A 210 -51.13 -23.54 28.98
N VAL A 211 -50.37 -22.52 29.39
CA VAL A 211 -50.60 -21.52 30.49
C VAL A 211 -50.45 -22.03 31.94
N GLN A 212 -49.59 -21.41 32.75
CA GLN A 212 -49.94 -20.31 33.68
C GLN A 212 -48.78 -19.96 34.63
N ASN A 213 -48.54 -18.66 34.76
CA ASN A 213 -47.80 -18.00 35.83
C ASN A 213 -48.29 -18.43 37.23
N PHE A 214 -47.44 -18.28 38.26
CA PHE A 214 -47.75 -17.78 39.62
C PHE A 214 -46.39 -17.69 40.38
N LYS A 215 -45.94 -16.50 40.83
CA LYS A 215 -46.13 -15.91 42.19
C LYS A 215 -45.46 -16.75 43.30
N ASP A 216 -44.82 -16.23 44.33
CA ASP A 216 -44.89 -14.93 45.01
C ASP A 216 -43.77 -14.87 46.09
N THR A 217 -43.30 -13.67 46.41
CA THR A 217 -42.85 -13.17 47.74
C THR A 217 -41.93 -13.98 48.68
N SER A 218 -40.84 -13.36 49.18
CA SER A 218 -40.82 -12.71 50.52
C SER A 218 -39.42 -12.35 51.07
N ARG A 219 -39.30 -11.07 51.46
CA ARG A 219 -38.67 -10.49 52.67
C ARG A 219 -37.28 -10.92 53.22
N SER A 220 -36.46 -9.87 53.38
CA SER A 220 -35.83 -9.40 54.64
C SER A 220 -34.35 -9.74 54.90
N GLY A 221 -33.56 -8.68 55.09
CA GLY A 221 -32.66 -8.60 56.24
C GLY A 221 -31.17 -8.37 55.96
N GLY A 222 -30.77 -7.09 55.92
CA GLY A 222 -29.71 -6.53 56.78
C GLY A 222 -28.23 -6.89 56.56
N GLY A 223 -27.38 -5.86 56.65
CA GLY A 223 -26.08 -6.01 57.33
C GLY A 223 -24.84 -5.71 56.52
N SER A 224 -24.46 -4.43 56.50
CA SER A 224 -23.15 -3.89 56.11
C SER A 224 -21.96 -4.62 56.75
N SER A 225 -20.88 -4.85 55.99
CA SER A 225 -19.53 -4.72 56.56
C SER A 225 -18.48 -4.31 55.53
N LYS A 226 -17.82 -3.20 55.83
CA LYS A 226 -16.66 -2.63 55.14
C LYS A 226 -15.44 -3.53 55.28
N LYS A 227 -14.60 -3.64 54.24
CA LYS A 227 -13.14 -3.79 54.41
C LYS A 227 -12.37 -2.88 53.46
N LYS A 228 -11.45 -2.14 54.07
CA LYS A 228 -10.58 -1.07 53.56
C LYS A 228 -9.22 -1.66 53.12
N LYS A 229 -8.54 -0.90 52.25
CA LYS A 229 -7.09 -0.87 51.93
C LYS A 229 -6.52 -2.09 51.20
N GLY A 230 -5.65 -1.98 50.20
CA GLY A 230 -4.92 -0.85 49.63
C GLY A 230 -3.68 -1.40 48.88
N LEU A 231 -2.97 -0.50 48.20
CA LEU A 231 -1.61 -0.62 47.66
C LEU A 231 -1.39 -1.18 46.24
N THR A 232 -1.47 -0.23 45.30
CA THR A 232 -0.43 0.19 44.35
C THR A 232 0.94 -0.51 44.44
N ASN A 233 1.31 -1.18 43.33
CA ASN A 233 2.67 -1.24 42.73
C ASN A 233 2.74 -2.14 41.46
N PHE A 234 1.61 -2.72 41.01
CA PHE A 234 1.57 -3.60 39.84
C PHE A 234 1.36 -2.90 38.47
N GLU A 235 0.95 -1.63 38.44
CA GLU A 235 0.61 -0.94 37.18
C GLU A 235 1.83 -0.38 36.41
N LYS A 236 3.01 -0.28 37.03
CA LYS A 236 4.21 0.25 36.36
C LYS A 236 5.01 -0.79 35.56
N ILE A 237 4.83 -2.08 35.84
CA ILE A 237 5.60 -3.18 35.19
C ILE A 237 4.95 -3.62 33.86
N ILE A 238 3.64 -3.41 33.70
CA ILE A 238 2.89 -3.82 32.50
C ILE A 238 3.14 -2.89 31.29
N ILE A 239 3.58 -1.65 31.53
CA ILE A 239 3.79 -0.64 30.49
C ILE A 239 5.15 -0.85 29.78
N ILE A 240 6.19 -1.28 30.49
CA ILE A 240 7.53 -1.52 29.93
C ILE A 240 7.55 -2.81 29.09
N ALA A 241 6.77 -3.83 29.47
CA ALA A 241 6.64 -5.07 28.72
C ALA A 241 5.89 -4.89 27.37
N ARG A 242 4.98 -3.91 27.27
CA ARG A 242 4.31 -3.58 26.00
C ARG A 242 5.23 -2.83 25.03
N LEU A 243 6.18 -2.02 25.52
CA LEU A 243 7.12 -1.31 24.64
C LEU A 243 8.13 -2.25 23.95
N PHE A 244 8.52 -3.35 24.61
CA PHE A 244 9.45 -4.34 24.03
C PHE A 244 8.80 -5.23 22.95
N THR A 245 7.46 -5.28 22.89
CA THR A 245 6.73 -5.99 21.82
C THR A 245 6.59 -5.18 20.53
N LEU A 246 6.86 -3.87 20.56
CA LEU A 246 6.80 -2.98 19.38
C LEU A 246 8.03 -3.12 18.46
N PHE A 247 9.19 -3.54 18.98
CA PHE A 247 10.42 -3.69 18.18
C PHE A 247 10.43 -4.95 17.29
N ASN A 248 9.54 -5.92 17.54
CA ASN A 248 9.55 -7.23 16.88
C ASN A 248 8.55 -7.34 15.70
N GLU A 249 7.83 -6.27 15.36
CA GLU A 249 6.85 -6.22 14.25
C GLU A 249 7.48 -5.84 12.90
N GLY A 250 8.69 -5.27 12.86
CA GLY A 250 9.38 -4.92 11.61
C GLY A 250 9.76 -6.14 10.74
N ILE A 251 10.05 -7.28 11.36
CA ILE A 251 10.34 -8.55 10.67
C ILE A 251 9.06 -9.18 10.06
N ARG A 252 7.88 -8.78 10.55
CA ARG A 252 6.58 -9.33 10.10
C ARG A 252 6.09 -8.71 8.80
N ILE A 253 6.53 -7.49 8.45
CA ILE A 253 6.12 -6.81 7.22
C ILE A 253 6.80 -7.42 5.99
N ILE A 254 8.07 -7.84 6.12
CA ILE A 254 8.82 -8.50 5.03
C ILE A 254 8.19 -9.86 4.69
N LEU A 255 7.74 -10.62 5.69
CA LEU A 255 7.04 -11.90 5.50
C LEU A 255 5.59 -11.74 5.01
N PHE A 256 4.94 -10.61 5.32
CA PHE A 256 3.59 -10.32 4.84
C PHE A 256 3.59 -9.99 3.34
N ILE A 257 4.61 -9.30 2.85
CA ILE A 257 4.77 -8.99 1.41
C ILE A 257 5.05 -10.29 0.62
N GLU A 258 5.86 -11.22 1.14
CA GLU A 258 6.05 -12.55 0.53
C GLU A 258 4.75 -13.38 0.46
N MET A 259 3.89 -13.30 1.48
CA MET A 259 2.61 -14.05 1.54
C MET A 259 1.57 -13.56 0.53
N VAL A 260 1.52 -12.25 0.27
CA VAL A 260 0.59 -11.66 -0.71
C VAL A 260 0.96 -12.09 -2.14
N ILE A 261 2.26 -12.20 -2.44
CA ILE A 261 2.75 -12.66 -3.74
C ILE A 261 2.39 -14.15 -3.96
N LEU A 262 2.48 -14.99 -2.93
CA LEU A 262 2.10 -16.41 -3.00
C LEU A 262 0.59 -16.62 -3.17
N GLN A 263 -0.24 -15.75 -2.58
CA GLN A 263 -1.70 -15.76 -2.74
C GLN A 263 -2.17 -15.39 -4.15
N ILE A 264 -1.45 -14.50 -4.83
CA ILE A 264 -1.73 -14.13 -6.22
C ILE A 264 -1.41 -15.32 -7.16
N ILE A 265 -0.30 -16.03 -6.90
CA ILE A 265 0.12 -17.21 -7.67
C ILE A 265 -0.85 -18.40 -7.50
N LEU A 266 -1.35 -18.63 -6.28
CA LEU A 266 -2.30 -19.72 -6.01
C LEU A 266 -3.70 -19.45 -6.59
N ARG A 267 -4.15 -18.19 -6.65
CA ARG A 267 -5.43 -17.82 -7.28
C ARG A 267 -5.43 -17.95 -8.80
N THR A 268 -4.26 -17.87 -9.43
CA THR A 268 -4.12 -18.11 -10.88
C THR A 268 -4.08 -19.60 -11.27
N LEU A 269 -4.02 -20.52 -10.30
CA LEU A 269 -3.79 -21.95 -10.55
C LEU A 269 -4.96 -22.91 -10.26
N SER A 270 -6.18 -22.44 -9.96
CA SER A 270 -7.33 -23.33 -9.77
C SER A 270 -8.44 -23.11 -10.80
N PRO A 271 -8.63 -24.04 -11.77
CA PRO A 271 -9.88 -24.16 -12.50
C PRO A 271 -10.78 -25.25 -11.89
N ILE A 272 -12.10 -25.01 -11.95
CA ILE A 272 -13.21 -25.98 -12.07
C ILE A 272 -13.46 -26.92 -10.88
N VAL A 273 -14.48 -26.61 -10.06
CA VAL A 273 -15.52 -27.57 -9.61
C VAL A 273 -16.77 -26.75 -9.25
N ASP A 274 -17.76 -26.73 -10.16
CA ASP A 274 -19.14 -26.36 -9.84
C ASP A 274 -19.94 -27.61 -9.47
N ASP A 275 -21.03 -27.35 -8.73
CA ASP A 275 -22.25 -28.16 -8.58
C ASP A 275 -22.37 -29.00 -7.29
N TYR A 276 -23.11 -28.46 -6.31
CA TYR A 276 -24.20 -29.11 -5.56
C TYR A 276 -24.71 -28.15 -4.46
N ASP A 277 -25.53 -27.17 -4.85
CA ASP A 277 -26.38 -26.42 -3.93
C ASP A 277 -27.81 -26.95 -4.06
N ASN A 278 -28.33 -27.54 -2.98
CA ASN A 278 -29.71 -27.36 -2.52
C ASN A 278 -29.96 -28.24 -1.27
N ILE A 279 -30.19 -27.57 -0.14
CA ILE A 279 -30.83 -27.95 1.14
C ILE A 279 -29.97 -27.45 2.33
N LEU A 280 -30.13 -26.19 2.71
CA LEU A 280 -30.04 -25.72 4.10
C LEU A 280 -30.64 -24.30 4.21
N PRO A 281 -31.37 -23.95 5.29
CA PRO A 281 -31.89 -22.60 5.46
C PRO A 281 -30.73 -21.64 5.77
N THR A 282 -30.83 -20.44 5.21
CA THR A 282 -29.89 -19.33 5.33
C THR A 282 -29.67 -18.92 6.79
N LEU A 283 -28.48 -19.23 7.32
CA LEU A 283 -27.89 -18.58 8.49
C LEU A 283 -26.66 -17.80 8.00
N ASP A 284 -26.66 -16.49 8.24
CA ASP A 284 -25.63 -15.53 7.80
C ASP A 284 -24.29 -15.76 8.53
N ASP A 285 -23.37 -16.49 7.93
CA ASP A 285 -22.10 -16.91 8.52
C ASP A 285 -20.91 -16.03 8.08
N ASP A 286 -20.02 -15.67 9.02
CA ASP A 286 -18.74 -15.00 8.73
C ASP A 286 -17.54 -15.90 9.10
N TRP A 287 -16.47 -15.82 8.30
CA TRP A 287 -15.25 -16.62 8.43
C TRP A 287 -14.18 -15.90 9.25
N GLY A 288 -13.60 -16.59 10.25
CA GLY A 288 -12.48 -16.08 11.04
C GLY A 288 -11.21 -16.91 10.84
N PHE A 289 -10.07 -16.23 10.63
CA PHE A 289 -8.76 -16.86 10.52
C PHE A 289 -8.11 -16.99 11.91
N ILE A 290 -7.96 -18.20 12.42
CA ILE A 290 -7.16 -18.44 13.63
C ILE A 290 -5.72 -18.73 13.21
N ARG A 291 -4.80 -17.95 13.78
CA ARG A 291 -3.36 -18.21 13.69
C ARG A 291 -2.98 -19.27 14.71
N VAL A 292 -2.80 -20.51 14.27
CA VAL A 292 -2.22 -21.57 15.10
C VAL A 292 -0.71 -21.52 14.91
N SER A 293 0.02 -21.10 15.95
CA SER A 293 1.48 -21.06 15.88
C SER A 293 2.02 -22.49 15.96
N VAL A 294 2.75 -22.91 14.93
CA VAL A 294 3.38 -24.22 14.81
C VAL A 294 4.89 -23.99 14.74
N GLY A 295 5.55 -24.06 15.89
CA GLY A 295 6.97 -23.68 16.00
C GLY A 295 7.22 -22.21 15.66
N SER A 296 8.21 -21.92 14.82
CA SER A 296 8.53 -20.57 14.32
C SER A 296 7.61 -20.10 13.17
N GLY A 297 6.73 -20.97 12.66
CA GLY A 297 5.73 -20.66 11.65
C GLY A 297 4.31 -20.64 12.22
N PHE A 298 3.33 -20.24 11.38
CA PHE A 298 1.92 -20.27 11.72
C PHE A 298 1.10 -20.92 10.61
N ILE A 299 0.13 -21.74 10.98
CA ILE A 299 -0.90 -22.25 10.09
C ILE A 299 -2.16 -21.43 10.33
N PHE A 300 -2.72 -20.84 9.27
CA PHE A 300 -4.04 -20.24 9.32
C PHE A 300 -5.09 -21.33 9.19
N GLY A 301 -5.76 -21.65 10.28
CA GLY A 301 -6.97 -22.47 10.26
C GLY A 301 -8.18 -21.57 10.13
N CYS A 302 -9.02 -21.79 9.12
CA CYS A 302 -10.38 -21.25 9.11
C CYS A 302 -11.21 -22.00 10.15
N VAL A 303 -11.56 -21.32 11.23
CA VAL A 303 -12.49 -21.87 12.22
C VAL A 303 -13.83 -21.19 12.03
N ARG A 304 -14.86 -22.03 11.85
CA ARG A 304 -16.25 -21.59 11.77
C ARG A 304 -16.71 -21.26 13.18
N TYR A 305 -16.86 -19.97 13.46
CA TYR A 305 -17.52 -19.50 14.67
C TYR A 305 -19.00 -19.37 14.39
N SER A 306 -19.85 -19.90 15.27
CA SER A 306 -21.24 -19.45 15.32
C SER A 306 -21.20 -17.95 15.65
N LYS A 307 -21.80 -17.09 14.83
CA LYS A 307 -22.03 -15.69 15.21
C LYS A 307 -22.68 -15.72 16.59
N THR A 308 -22.08 -14.99 17.54
CA THR A 308 -22.72 -14.80 18.85
C THR A 308 -24.08 -14.16 18.59
N GLU A 309 -25.15 -14.73 19.18
CA GLU A 309 -26.50 -14.17 19.05
C GLU A 309 -26.46 -12.67 19.36
N GLU A 310 -27.27 -11.85 18.67
CA GLU A 310 -27.20 -10.39 18.81
C GLU A 310 -27.33 -9.91 20.27
N GLN A 311 -27.93 -10.72 21.12
CA GLN A 311 -28.09 -10.53 22.56
C GLN A 311 -26.75 -10.52 23.33
N TYR A 312 -25.72 -11.19 22.83
CA TYR A 312 -24.37 -11.24 23.41
C TYR A 312 -23.39 -10.27 22.73
N LYS A 313 -23.83 -9.51 21.73
CA LYS A 313 -22.99 -8.58 20.97
C LYS A 313 -23.15 -7.17 21.53
N LYS A 314 -22.21 -6.77 22.40
CA LYS A 314 -22.20 -5.42 23.00
C LYS A 314 -21.87 -4.36 21.93
N LYS A 315 -22.88 -3.59 21.48
CA LYS A 315 -22.72 -2.50 20.51
C LYS A 315 -22.25 -1.22 21.22
N SER A 316 -21.22 -0.54 20.71
CA SER A 316 -20.79 0.79 21.19
C SER A 316 -21.20 1.84 20.15
N SER A 317 -21.92 2.90 20.57
CA SER A 317 -22.38 3.94 19.63
C SER A 317 -21.24 4.84 19.16
N LYS A 318 -20.25 5.13 20.03
CA LYS A 318 -19.10 5.99 19.71
C LYS A 318 -18.14 5.31 18.72
N GLY A 319 -17.90 4.02 18.87
CA GLY A 319 -17.06 3.24 17.95
C GLY A 319 -17.68 3.09 16.55
N GLY A 320 -19.02 3.04 16.46
CA GLY A 320 -19.73 2.97 15.18
C GLY A 320 -19.62 4.24 14.34
N VAL A 321 -19.55 5.41 14.97
CA VAL A 321 -19.35 6.68 14.25
C VAL A 321 -17.94 6.75 13.68
N THR A 322 -16.93 6.30 14.43
CA THR A 322 -15.55 6.28 13.93
C THR A 322 -15.36 5.32 12.76
N THR A 323 -16.00 4.14 12.78
CA THR A 323 -15.91 3.21 11.64
C THR A 323 -16.60 3.77 10.40
N LEU A 324 -17.77 4.40 10.54
CA LEU A 324 -18.43 5.07 9.41
C LEU A 324 -17.54 6.14 8.77
N LEU A 325 -16.90 6.97 9.59
CA LEU A 325 -15.98 8.01 9.12
C LEU A 325 -14.77 7.41 8.40
N THR A 326 -14.21 6.30 8.91
CA THR A 326 -13.09 5.61 8.24
C THR A 326 -13.49 5.02 6.88
N TYR A 327 -14.71 4.47 6.75
CA TYR A 327 -15.19 3.96 5.46
C TYR A 327 -15.40 5.09 4.43
N LEU A 328 -15.93 6.23 4.88
CA LEU A 328 -16.08 7.41 4.02
C LEU A 328 -14.72 7.90 3.51
N PHE A 329 -13.72 7.95 4.40
CA PHE A 329 -12.36 8.32 4.04
C PHE A 329 -11.70 7.34 3.05
N LEU A 330 -11.91 6.03 3.24
CA LEU A 330 -11.42 5.01 2.30
C LEU A 330 -12.07 5.13 0.92
N LEU A 331 -13.37 5.42 0.86
CA LEU A 331 -14.09 5.64 -0.39
C LEU A 331 -13.56 6.88 -1.11
N PHE A 332 -13.31 7.97 -0.37
CA PHE A 332 -12.70 9.18 -0.93
C PHE A 332 -11.32 8.90 -1.54
N ILE A 333 -10.44 8.20 -0.82
CA ILE A 333 -9.13 7.82 -1.34
C ILE A 333 -9.26 6.95 -2.59
N ALA A 334 -10.12 5.93 -2.55
CA ALA A 334 -10.35 5.07 -3.72
C ALA A 334 -10.81 5.90 -4.93
N TYR A 335 -11.73 6.84 -4.75
CA TYR A 335 -12.20 7.75 -5.80
C TYR A 335 -11.05 8.57 -6.40
N THR A 336 -10.16 9.14 -5.56
CA THR A 336 -9.00 9.90 -6.07
C THR A 336 -8.01 9.03 -6.85
N GLU A 337 -7.78 7.79 -6.43
CA GLU A 337 -6.90 6.86 -7.15
C GLU A 337 -7.52 6.40 -8.48
N PHE A 338 -8.84 6.22 -8.54
CA PHE A 338 -9.55 6.01 -9.80
C PHE A 338 -9.39 7.21 -10.73
N GLY A 339 -9.50 8.44 -10.21
CA GLY A 339 -9.24 9.66 -10.97
C GLY A 339 -7.83 9.68 -11.57
N ASN A 340 -6.81 9.37 -10.76
CA ASN A 340 -5.42 9.30 -11.20
C ASN A 340 -5.18 8.22 -12.26
N TYR A 341 -5.88 7.09 -12.17
CA TYR A 341 -5.79 6.03 -13.18
C TYR A 341 -6.28 6.49 -14.56
N PHE A 342 -7.38 7.24 -14.62
CA PHE A 342 -7.92 7.77 -15.87
C PHE A 342 -7.20 9.03 -16.35
N GLY A 343 -6.72 9.88 -15.43
CA GLY A 343 -6.08 11.16 -15.74
C GLY A 343 -4.68 11.04 -16.35
N GLY A 344 -3.98 9.93 -16.11
CA GLY A 344 -2.58 9.79 -16.52
C GLY A 344 -1.66 10.78 -15.79
N TYR A 345 -0.37 10.74 -16.10
CA TYR A 345 0.57 11.77 -15.68
C TYR A 345 1.58 12.04 -16.78
N VAL A 346 1.96 13.31 -16.92
CA VAL A 346 2.98 13.73 -17.89
C VAL A 346 4.36 13.48 -17.29
N GLU A 347 5.17 12.70 -18.00
CA GLU A 347 6.56 12.45 -17.62
C GLU A 347 7.49 13.14 -18.64
N GLN A 348 8.42 13.95 -18.13
CA GLN A 348 9.45 14.62 -18.93
C GLN A 348 10.77 13.87 -18.75
N GLN A 349 11.41 13.50 -19.85
CA GLN A 349 12.71 12.83 -19.84
C GLN A 349 13.68 13.56 -20.77
N TYR A 350 14.91 13.75 -20.31
CA TYR A 350 15.99 14.25 -21.15
C TYR A 350 16.61 13.08 -21.91
N VAL A 351 16.57 13.16 -23.24
CA VAL A 351 17.08 12.15 -24.16
C VAL A 351 18.10 12.83 -25.09
N VAL A 352 19.02 12.06 -25.66
CA VAL A 352 19.88 12.56 -26.73
C VAL A 352 19.06 12.64 -28.00
N ASP A 353 19.18 13.75 -28.74
CA ASP A 353 18.42 13.95 -29.98
C ASP A 353 18.67 12.80 -30.97
N PRO A 354 17.65 11.99 -31.31
CA PRO A 354 17.82 10.86 -32.21
C PRO A 354 17.84 11.29 -33.69
N GLU A 355 17.30 12.46 -34.03
CA GLU A 355 17.13 12.92 -35.40
C GLU A 355 17.96 14.17 -35.70
N ILE A 356 18.88 14.06 -36.65
CA ILE A 356 19.66 15.20 -37.14
C ILE A 356 18.80 15.94 -38.17
N ARG A 357 18.12 17.01 -37.74
CA ARG A 357 17.41 17.94 -38.64
C ARG A 357 18.37 18.98 -39.19
N GLU A 358 18.31 19.21 -40.49
CA GLU A 358 19.17 20.21 -41.15
C GLU A 358 18.66 21.63 -40.94
N ASN A 359 17.34 21.83 -41.00
CA ASN A 359 16.70 23.13 -40.95
C ASN A 359 15.65 23.22 -39.83
N VAL A 360 15.36 24.44 -39.41
CA VAL A 360 14.35 24.81 -38.42
C VAL A 360 13.75 26.15 -38.81
N GLN A 361 12.44 26.30 -38.68
CA GLN A 361 11.76 27.57 -38.94
C GLN A 361 11.81 28.46 -37.69
N ILE A 362 12.16 29.72 -37.86
CA ILE A 362 11.96 30.76 -36.84
C ILE A 362 10.67 31.48 -37.20
N ASN A 363 9.68 31.42 -36.31
CA ASN A 363 8.44 32.18 -36.45
C ASN A 363 8.59 33.48 -35.65
N LEU A 364 8.11 34.55 -36.26
CA LEU A 364 8.38 35.90 -35.85
C LEU A 364 7.10 36.73 -36.02
N ASP A 365 6.72 37.49 -34.99
CA ASP A 365 5.71 38.54 -35.03
C ASP A 365 6.16 39.66 -34.08
N LEU A 366 6.53 40.81 -34.64
CA LEU A 366 7.06 41.93 -33.89
C LEU A 366 6.65 43.29 -34.48
N TYR A 367 6.56 44.29 -33.60
CA TYR A 367 6.40 45.69 -33.97
C TYR A 367 7.69 46.45 -33.68
N VAL A 368 8.31 47.09 -34.66
CA VAL A 368 9.47 47.99 -34.47
C VAL A 368 9.03 49.43 -34.65
N HIS A 369 9.54 50.35 -33.83
CA HIS A 369 9.39 51.80 -34.01
C HIS A 369 10.30 52.34 -35.14
N LEU A 370 10.19 51.76 -36.33
CA LEU A 370 10.87 52.25 -37.53
C LEU A 370 10.00 51.88 -38.74
N LYS A 371 9.89 52.76 -39.75
CA LYS A 371 9.12 52.46 -40.98
C LYS A 371 9.68 51.24 -41.70
N CYS A 372 8.80 50.44 -42.30
CA CYS A 372 9.21 49.20 -42.98
C CYS A 372 10.21 49.45 -44.12
N GLU A 373 10.12 50.61 -44.78
CA GLU A 373 11.06 51.00 -45.83
C GLU A 373 12.53 51.05 -45.35
N TYR A 374 12.76 51.36 -44.08
CA TYR A 374 14.09 51.54 -43.48
C TYR A 374 14.60 50.31 -42.72
N ILE A 375 13.81 49.26 -42.58
CA ILE A 375 14.23 48.04 -41.88
C ILE A 375 14.85 47.06 -42.86
N HIS A 376 15.88 46.37 -42.40
CA HIS A 376 16.49 45.24 -43.09
C HIS A 376 16.64 44.07 -42.11
N VAL A 377 16.14 42.89 -42.48
CA VAL A 377 16.28 41.66 -41.69
C VAL A 377 17.25 40.70 -42.37
N ASN A 378 18.23 40.20 -41.62
CA ASN A 378 19.24 39.25 -42.08
C ASN A 378 19.34 38.08 -41.13
N VAL A 379 19.68 36.91 -41.67
CA VAL A 379 20.11 35.78 -40.86
C VAL A 379 21.57 35.49 -41.20
N ARG A 380 22.39 35.30 -40.18
CA ARG A 380 23.77 34.88 -40.30
C ARG A 380 24.00 33.64 -39.46
N ASP A 381 24.46 32.58 -40.07
CA ASP A 381 24.78 31.35 -39.34
C ASP A 381 26.28 31.29 -38.94
N SER A 382 26.65 30.24 -38.22
CA SER A 382 28.04 29.95 -37.84
C SER A 382 29.00 29.78 -39.04
N THR A 383 28.47 29.46 -40.24
CA THR A 383 29.27 29.42 -41.47
C THR A 383 29.56 30.82 -42.04
N MET A 384 28.99 31.84 -41.39
CA MET A 384 29.08 33.25 -41.74
C MET A 384 28.41 33.60 -43.07
N ASP A 385 27.60 32.69 -43.60
CA ASP A 385 26.77 32.98 -44.74
C ASP A 385 25.60 33.87 -44.33
N ARG A 386 25.25 34.81 -45.20
CA ARG A 386 24.19 35.80 -44.96
C ARG A 386 22.99 35.44 -45.83
N LYS A 387 21.91 35.04 -45.19
CA LYS A 387 20.59 34.89 -45.82
C LYS A 387 19.79 36.18 -45.63
N ILE A 388 19.25 36.72 -46.73
CA ILE A 388 18.39 37.91 -46.71
C ILE A 388 16.97 37.46 -46.31
N ALA A 389 16.67 37.51 -45.02
CA ALA A 389 15.39 37.06 -44.48
C ALA A 389 14.22 38.01 -44.79
N SER A 390 14.50 39.24 -45.25
CA SER A 390 13.47 40.19 -45.66
C SER A 390 12.67 39.76 -46.90
N GLU A 391 13.10 38.73 -47.64
CA GLU A 391 12.33 38.19 -48.77
C GLU A 391 11.27 37.16 -48.35
N GLU A 392 11.44 36.54 -47.18
CA GLU A 392 10.55 35.50 -46.63
C GLU A 392 9.53 36.09 -45.63
N LEU A 393 9.84 37.26 -45.06
CA LEU A 393 9.00 37.96 -44.09
C LEU A 393 8.07 38.98 -44.75
N GLN A 394 6.92 39.20 -44.12
CA GLN A 394 5.98 40.26 -44.49
C GLN A 394 6.24 41.50 -43.64
N PHE A 395 6.06 42.67 -44.26
CA PHE A 395 6.27 43.98 -43.64
C PHE A 395 5.02 44.83 -43.87
N GLU A 396 4.38 45.28 -42.80
CA GLU A 396 3.20 46.16 -42.86
C GLU A 396 3.45 47.45 -42.06
N ASP A 397 3.30 48.61 -42.70
CA ASP A 397 3.45 49.90 -42.02
C ASP A 397 2.27 50.12 -41.06
N MET A 398 2.58 50.46 -39.80
CA MET A 398 1.59 50.67 -38.75
C MET A 398 2.00 51.82 -37.81
N PRO A 399 1.06 52.45 -37.08
CA PRO A 399 1.45 53.29 -35.96
C PRO A 399 2.06 52.42 -34.86
N PHE A 400 3.22 52.82 -34.32
CA PHE A 400 3.84 52.07 -33.23
C PHE A 400 3.03 52.26 -31.94
N PHE A 401 2.54 51.17 -31.37
CA PHE A 401 1.90 51.14 -30.06
C PHE A 401 2.37 49.92 -29.27
N ILE A 402 2.24 49.99 -27.94
CA ILE A 402 2.53 48.88 -27.04
C ILE A 402 1.16 48.36 -26.55
N PRO A 403 0.84 47.07 -26.77
CA PRO A 403 -0.40 46.48 -26.27
C PRO A 403 -0.46 46.49 -24.74
N TYR A 404 -1.66 46.43 -24.18
CA TYR A 404 -1.85 46.48 -22.72
C TYR A 404 -1.34 45.22 -21.99
N ASP A 405 -1.40 44.05 -22.63
CA ASP A 405 -1.11 42.75 -22.03
C ASP A 405 0.37 42.30 -22.19
N VAL A 406 1.27 43.28 -22.35
CA VAL A 406 2.69 43.03 -22.67
C VAL A 406 3.61 43.39 -21.51
N ARG A 407 4.62 42.54 -21.28
CA ARG A 407 5.67 42.74 -20.28
C ARG A 407 6.64 43.82 -20.75
N VAL A 408 6.66 44.96 -20.05
CA VAL A 408 7.53 46.10 -20.36
C VAL A 408 8.75 46.10 -19.45
N ASN A 409 9.96 46.10 -20.03
CA ASN A 409 11.23 46.34 -19.33
C ASN A 409 11.42 45.52 -18.02
N ASP A 410 10.94 44.27 -18.02
CA ASP A 410 11.06 43.29 -16.91
C ASP A 410 10.37 43.66 -15.59
N LEU A 411 9.38 44.56 -15.61
CA LEU A 411 8.48 44.76 -14.46
C LEU A 411 7.33 43.73 -14.52
N PRO A 412 7.28 42.72 -13.64
CA PRO A 412 6.20 41.76 -13.64
C PRO A 412 4.96 42.40 -13.02
N HIS A 413 3.91 42.62 -13.81
CA HIS A 413 2.57 42.70 -13.26
C HIS A 413 2.02 41.27 -13.22
N ILE A 414 1.75 40.77 -12.03
CA ILE A 414 1.20 39.43 -11.81
C ILE A 414 -0.29 39.49 -12.19
N ILE A 415 -0.62 39.04 -13.39
CA ILE A 415 -2.00 38.69 -13.76
C ILE A 415 -1.99 37.18 -14.01
N THR A 416 -2.78 36.45 -13.25
CA THR A 416 -3.02 35.03 -13.48
C THR A 416 -4.07 34.90 -14.58
N PRO A 417 -3.74 34.44 -15.80
CA PRO A 417 -4.74 34.30 -16.84
C PRO A 417 -5.60 33.06 -16.58
N GLU A 418 -6.90 33.19 -16.87
CA GLU A 418 -7.88 32.10 -16.85
C GLU A 418 -7.75 31.26 -18.13
N MET A 419 -7.95 29.95 -18.02
CA MET A 419 -7.63 28.95 -19.07
C MET A 419 -8.34 29.21 -20.43
N ASP A 420 -9.43 29.96 -20.42
CA ASP A 420 -10.26 30.24 -21.60
C ASP A 420 -9.76 31.45 -22.42
N GLU A 421 -8.89 32.30 -21.87
CA GLU A 421 -8.27 33.45 -22.55
C GLU A 421 -7.04 33.02 -23.38
N ILE A 422 -6.29 32.04 -22.87
CA ILE A 422 -5.09 31.45 -23.50
C ILE A 422 -5.41 30.78 -24.84
N LEU A 423 -6.65 30.31 -25.05
CA LEU A 423 -7.05 29.63 -26.27
C LEU A 423 -7.45 30.59 -27.41
N GLY A 424 -7.74 31.86 -27.08
CA GLY A 424 -8.03 32.91 -28.08
C GLY A 424 -6.77 33.60 -28.60
N GLU A 425 -5.70 33.64 -27.80
CA GLU A 425 -4.48 34.39 -28.10
C GLU A 425 -3.42 33.57 -28.87
N ALA A 426 -3.54 32.25 -28.83
CA ALA A 426 -2.60 31.30 -29.42
C ALA A 426 -2.84 30.97 -30.91
N ILE A 427 -3.38 31.93 -31.67
CA ILE A 427 -3.54 31.83 -33.14
C ILE A 427 -2.22 32.32 -33.77
N PRO A 428 -1.55 31.50 -34.61
CA PRO A 428 -0.29 31.90 -35.25
C PRO A 428 -0.45 33.20 -36.05
N ALA A 429 0.60 34.01 -36.11
CA ALA A 429 0.58 35.32 -36.77
C ALA A 429 0.04 35.30 -38.22
N GLU A 430 0.28 34.21 -38.96
CA GLU A 430 -0.24 33.99 -40.32
C GLU A 430 -1.79 34.02 -40.41
N PHE A 431 -2.48 33.76 -39.30
CA PHE A 431 -3.93 33.63 -39.21
C PHE A 431 -4.60 34.76 -38.43
N ARG A 432 -3.85 35.75 -37.93
CA ARG A 432 -4.45 36.94 -37.30
C ARG A 432 -5.12 37.81 -38.36
N GLU A 433 -6.33 38.28 -38.08
CA GLU A 433 -7.00 39.24 -38.96
C GLU A 433 -6.21 40.56 -38.99
N LYS A 434 -6.10 41.16 -40.19
CA LYS A 434 -5.44 42.46 -40.36
C LYS A 434 -6.15 43.50 -39.49
N ILE A 435 -5.38 44.28 -38.73
CA ILE A 435 -5.92 45.36 -37.90
C ILE A 435 -6.60 46.39 -38.82
N ASP A 436 -7.94 46.48 -38.76
CA ASP A 436 -8.70 47.47 -39.53
C ASP A 436 -8.56 48.85 -38.88
N MET A 437 -7.62 49.64 -39.41
CA MET A 437 -7.36 51.03 -39.03
C MET A 437 -8.59 51.96 -39.23
N ARG A 438 -9.69 51.50 -39.84
CA ARG A 438 -10.95 52.26 -39.90
C ARG A 438 -11.60 52.44 -38.53
N SER A 439 -11.36 51.54 -37.57
CA SER A 439 -11.95 51.62 -36.22
C SER A 439 -11.43 52.79 -35.38
N TYR A 440 -10.31 53.41 -35.77
CA TYR A 440 -9.73 54.59 -35.10
C TYR A 440 -10.27 55.93 -35.67
N TYR A 441 -11.10 55.89 -36.71
CA TYR A 441 -11.79 57.06 -37.24
C TYR A 441 -13.19 57.14 -36.64
N ASP A 442 -13.37 57.96 -35.60
CA ASP A 442 -14.71 58.40 -35.20
C ASP A 442 -15.15 59.54 -36.12
N GLU A 443 -16.09 59.26 -37.02
CA GLU A 443 -16.63 60.22 -37.99
C GLU A 443 -17.53 61.28 -37.30
N ASN A 444 -17.83 61.14 -36.00
CA ASN A 444 -18.79 61.99 -35.27
C ASN A 444 -18.16 62.99 -34.28
N ASP A 445 -16.84 63.07 -34.15
CA ASP A 445 -16.16 64.04 -33.28
C ASP A 445 -15.71 65.30 -34.07
N PRO A 446 -16.32 66.48 -33.82
CA PRO A 446 -16.04 67.70 -34.58
C PRO A 446 -14.68 68.36 -34.25
N ASP A 447 -13.96 67.90 -33.22
CA ASP A 447 -12.64 68.44 -32.84
C ASP A 447 -11.46 67.66 -33.47
N THR A 448 -11.69 66.57 -34.19
CA THR A 448 -10.63 65.75 -34.79
C THR A 448 -10.23 66.22 -36.20
N HIS A 449 -9.74 67.46 -36.32
CA HIS A 449 -9.12 67.91 -37.57
C HIS A 449 -7.73 67.24 -37.79
N HIS A 450 -7.67 66.30 -38.73
CA HIS A 450 -6.52 66.00 -39.61
C HIS A 450 -5.12 65.73 -39.00
N HIS A 451 -4.97 64.72 -38.17
CA HIS A 451 -3.68 64.03 -38.08
C HIS A 451 -3.89 62.52 -38.28
N LEU A 452 -3.57 62.04 -39.50
CA LEU A 452 -3.24 60.64 -39.69
C LEU A 452 -2.21 60.26 -38.61
N PRO A 453 -2.40 59.16 -37.86
CA PRO A 453 -1.41 58.74 -36.90
C PRO A 453 -0.08 58.57 -37.65
N GLU A 454 1.00 59.12 -37.12
CA GLU A 454 2.31 58.99 -37.74
C GLU A 454 2.67 57.51 -37.80
N LEU A 455 2.74 56.97 -39.02
CA LEU A 455 3.14 55.59 -39.30
C LEU A 455 4.64 55.45 -39.06
N ASN A 456 5.05 55.48 -37.79
CA ASN A 456 6.44 55.38 -37.36
C ASN A 456 6.81 53.96 -36.92
N GLY A 457 5.92 52.99 -37.15
CA GLY A 457 6.12 51.58 -36.82
C GLY A 457 6.07 50.66 -38.05
N CYS A 458 6.63 49.48 -37.88
CA CYS A 458 6.56 48.39 -38.84
C CYS A 458 6.22 47.08 -38.13
N HIS A 459 5.20 46.41 -38.64
CA HIS A 459 4.85 45.04 -38.29
C HIS A 459 5.67 44.09 -39.16
N ILE A 460 6.52 43.29 -38.53
CA ILE A 460 7.29 42.24 -39.20
C ILE A 460 6.75 40.90 -38.72
N PHE A 461 6.20 40.10 -39.63
CA PHE A 461 5.69 38.79 -39.29
C PHE A 461 5.95 37.76 -40.39
N GLY A 462 5.98 36.49 -39.99
CA GLY A 462 6.16 35.34 -40.86
C GLY A 462 7.17 34.33 -40.31
N SER A 463 7.57 33.39 -41.17
CA SER A 463 8.45 32.28 -40.79
C SER A 463 9.65 32.19 -41.71
N VAL A 464 10.84 32.10 -41.13
CA VAL A 464 12.12 32.05 -41.85
C VAL A 464 12.78 30.70 -41.61
N PRO A 465 12.89 29.81 -42.63
CA PRO A 465 13.68 28.59 -42.51
C PRO A 465 15.17 28.92 -42.40
N VAL A 466 15.80 28.49 -41.31
CA VAL A 466 17.24 28.63 -41.04
C VAL A 466 17.89 27.27 -40.84
N ASN A 467 19.20 27.21 -41.06
CA ASN A 467 19.99 26.03 -40.71
C ASN A 467 19.94 25.80 -39.19
N ARG A 468 19.80 24.56 -38.75
CA ARG A 468 19.79 24.15 -37.33
C ARG A 468 21.20 24.12 -36.75
N VAL A 469 21.85 25.28 -36.77
CA VAL A 469 23.18 25.53 -36.21
C VAL A 469 23.15 26.84 -35.41
N SER A 470 24.19 27.12 -34.64
CA SER A 470 24.27 28.43 -33.99
C SER A 470 24.29 29.55 -35.03
N GLY A 471 23.48 30.57 -34.82
CA GLY A 471 23.31 31.69 -35.74
C GLY A 471 22.71 32.92 -35.06
N GLU A 472 22.46 33.94 -35.86
CA GLU A 472 21.99 35.24 -35.42
C GLU A 472 21.02 35.83 -36.46
N LEU A 473 19.79 36.12 -36.03
CA LEU A 473 18.82 36.90 -36.78
C LEU A 473 18.97 38.38 -36.38
N GLN A 474 19.15 39.24 -37.36
CA GLN A 474 19.55 40.63 -37.19
C GLN A 474 18.53 41.54 -37.87
N ILE A 475 17.94 42.44 -37.11
CA ILE A 475 17.03 43.49 -37.58
C ILE A 475 17.78 44.81 -37.41
N THR A 476 18.20 45.40 -38.53
CA THR A 476 18.99 46.64 -38.54
C THR A 476 18.37 47.65 -39.48
N ALA A 477 18.71 48.92 -39.30
CA ALA A 477 18.30 49.96 -40.26
C ALA A 477 19.11 49.83 -41.56
N LYS A 478 18.49 50.10 -42.72
CA LYS A 478 19.18 50.10 -44.01
C LYS A 478 20.32 51.11 -44.00
N GLY A 479 21.49 50.68 -44.46
CA GLY A 479 22.74 51.46 -44.44
C GLY A 479 23.47 51.46 -43.09
N VAL A 480 22.95 50.79 -42.06
CA VAL A 480 23.62 50.60 -40.76
C VAL A 480 23.98 49.12 -40.59
N GLY A 481 25.26 48.82 -40.38
CA GLY A 481 25.81 47.46 -40.36
C GLY A 481 26.01 46.84 -41.74
N TYR A 482 25.02 46.96 -42.62
CA TYR A 482 25.06 46.48 -44.00
C TYR A 482 24.97 47.63 -45.00
N ARG A 483 25.74 47.54 -46.10
CA ARG A 483 25.67 48.52 -47.20
C ARG A 483 24.38 48.31 -47.97
N ASP A 484 23.61 49.38 -48.13
CA ASP A 484 22.39 49.43 -48.92
C ASP A 484 22.40 50.69 -49.81
N ILE A 485 21.57 50.71 -50.86
CA ILE A 485 21.43 51.83 -51.80
C ILE A 485 20.86 53.06 -51.07
N ARG A 486 19.98 52.84 -50.08
CA ARG A 486 19.40 53.90 -49.25
C ARG A 486 19.88 53.73 -47.81
N THR A 487 20.43 54.81 -47.25
CA THR A 487 20.82 54.87 -45.86
C THR A 487 19.74 55.58 -45.05
N THR A 488 19.37 54.98 -43.93
CA THR A 488 18.40 55.54 -42.99
C THR A 488 19.03 56.72 -42.25
N PRO A 489 18.40 57.91 -42.22
CA PRO A 489 18.85 59.03 -41.40
C PRO A 489 18.87 58.64 -39.93
N SER A 490 19.93 58.99 -39.21
CA SER A 490 20.11 58.61 -37.80
C SER A 490 18.99 59.10 -36.87
N GLU A 491 18.36 60.24 -37.19
CA GLU A 491 17.28 60.84 -36.38
C GLU A 491 15.99 60.01 -36.38
N LEU A 492 15.78 59.17 -37.41
CA LEU A 492 14.60 58.31 -37.54
C LEU A 492 14.81 56.93 -36.92
N ILE A 493 16.04 56.59 -36.53
CA ILE A 493 16.39 55.26 -36.02
C ILE A 493 15.92 55.13 -34.59
N ASN A 494 14.88 54.32 -34.39
CA ASN A 494 14.41 53.91 -33.08
C ASN A 494 14.15 52.40 -33.06
N PHE A 495 14.86 51.67 -32.19
CA PHE A 495 14.72 50.22 -32.04
C PHE A 495 13.85 49.82 -30.85
N ALA A 496 13.01 50.73 -30.35
CA ALA A 496 11.90 50.35 -29.49
C ALA A 496 11.03 49.32 -30.22
N HIS A 497 10.71 48.22 -29.55
CA HIS A 497 9.99 47.12 -30.18
C HIS A 497 9.11 46.35 -29.22
N VAL A 498 8.12 45.67 -29.80
CA VAL A 498 7.21 44.73 -29.16
C VAL A 498 7.38 43.39 -29.85
N ILE A 499 7.59 42.34 -29.09
CA ILE A 499 7.65 40.96 -29.56
C ILE A 499 6.31 40.33 -29.17
N ASN A 500 5.48 40.05 -30.17
CA ASN A 500 4.21 39.38 -29.96
C ASN A 500 4.44 37.87 -29.92
N GLU A 501 5.14 37.34 -30.93
CA GLU A 501 5.50 35.93 -31.06
C GLU A 501 6.96 35.79 -31.50
N PHE A 502 7.72 34.97 -30.79
CA PHE A 502 9.03 34.50 -31.25
C PHE A 502 9.20 33.03 -30.89
N SER A 503 9.12 32.15 -31.88
CA SER A 503 9.14 30.70 -31.67
C SER A 503 10.01 29.96 -32.69
N PHE A 504 10.37 28.71 -32.37
CA PHE A 504 11.17 27.85 -33.23
C PHE A 504 10.40 26.56 -33.54
N GLY A 505 10.33 26.17 -34.81
CA GLY A 505 9.65 24.95 -35.23
C GLY A 505 8.13 25.11 -35.32
N ASP A 506 7.42 23.99 -35.19
CA ASP A 506 5.96 23.96 -35.32
C ASP A 506 5.27 24.44 -34.03
N PHE A 507 4.13 25.10 -34.21
CA PHE A 507 3.32 25.60 -33.10
C PHE A 507 2.67 24.47 -32.30
N TYR A 508 2.57 24.63 -30.97
CA TYR A 508 1.91 23.70 -30.07
C TYR A 508 1.14 24.44 -28.97
N PRO A 509 -0.12 24.06 -28.64
CA PRO A 509 -0.98 24.85 -27.74
C PRO A 509 -0.48 25.08 -26.31
N TYR A 510 0.49 24.29 -25.82
CA TYR A 510 1.07 24.49 -24.49
C TYR A 510 2.51 25.01 -24.54
N ILE A 511 2.92 25.58 -25.67
CA ILE A 511 4.20 26.29 -25.79
C ILE A 511 4.09 27.62 -25.03
N ASP A 512 5.10 27.92 -24.21
CA ASP A 512 5.21 29.19 -23.49
C ASP A 512 6.61 29.73 -23.78
N ASN A 513 6.70 30.69 -24.70
CA ASN A 513 8.00 31.23 -25.11
C ASN A 513 8.37 32.44 -24.25
N PRO A 514 9.60 32.51 -23.72
CA PRO A 514 10.00 33.59 -22.83
C PRO A 514 9.93 35.00 -23.41
N LEU A 515 9.98 35.18 -24.73
CA LEU A 515 9.93 36.51 -25.38
C LEU A 515 8.54 36.89 -25.87
N ASP A 516 7.57 35.99 -25.82
CA ASP A 516 6.20 36.31 -26.21
C ASP A 516 5.63 37.38 -25.28
N ALA A 517 4.78 38.24 -25.86
CA ALA A 517 4.19 39.39 -25.20
C ALA A 517 5.21 40.19 -24.38
N SER A 518 6.33 40.59 -25.00
CA SER A 518 7.35 41.44 -24.35
C SER A 518 7.61 42.73 -25.15
N ALA A 519 7.87 43.84 -24.47
CA ALA A 519 8.21 45.11 -25.09
C ALA A 519 9.43 45.74 -24.43
N LYS A 520 10.32 46.26 -25.27
CA LYS A 520 11.47 47.04 -24.85
C LYS A 520 11.41 48.39 -25.53
N PHE A 521 11.41 49.44 -24.72
CA PHE A 521 11.50 50.80 -25.22
C PHE A 521 12.29 51.66 -24.25
N ASP A 522 12.96 52.66 -24.80
CA ASP A 522 13.64 53.69 -24.05
C ASP A 522 13.66 54.97 -24.88
N ILE A 523 13.16 56.04 -24.28
CA ILE A 523 13.05 57.34 -24.92
C ILE A 523 14.41 58.04 -24.95
N SER A 524 15.30 57.73 -24.00
CA SER A 524 16.60 58.39 -23.84
C SER A 524 17.68 57.86 -24.77
N ASP A 525 17.54 56.63 -25.25
CA ASP A 525 18.49 55.98 -26.15
C ASP A 525 17.75 55.13 -27.21
N PRO A 526 17.21 55.78 -28.26
CA PRO A 526 16.46 55.11 -29.33
C PRO A 526 17.36 54.24 -30.23
N GLN A 527 18.67 54.52 -30.24
CA GLN A 527 19.67 53.79 -31.03
C GLN A 527 20.40 52.72 -30.21
N ALA A 528 19.76 52.19 -29.16
CA ALA A 528 20.33 51.06 -28.42
C ALA A 528 20.35 49.77 -29.28
N ALA A 529 21.33 48.91 -29.03
CA ALA A 529 21.33 47.54 -29.56
C ALA A 529 20.74 46.57 -28.52
N TYR A 530 19.70 45.84 -28.91
CA TYR A 530 19.04 44.82 -28.09
C TYR A 530 19.50 43.44 -28.56
N VAL A 531 20.11 42.65 -27.68
CA VAL A 531 20.67 41.34 -28.01
C VAL A 531 20.04 40.26 -27.12
N TYR A 532 19.30 39.36 -27.75
CA TYR A 532 18.63 38.21 -27.14
C TYR A 532 19.45 36.95 -27.41
N TYR A 533 19.98 36.33 -26.37
CA TYR A 533 20.62 35.02 -26.46
C TYR A 533 19.61 33.94 -26.13
N THR A 534 19.23 33.18 -27.12
CA THR A 534 18.27 32.07 -27.03
C THR A 534 19.01 30.74 -27.10
N SER A 535 18.84 29.91 -26.07
CA SER A 535 19.29 28.51 -26.08
C SER A 535 18.07 27.63 -26.31
N VAL A 536 18.02 27.02 -27.48
CA VAL A 536 16.87 26.27 -28.03
C VAL A 536 17.04 24.79 -27.75
N VAL A 537 16.05 24.20 -27.10
CA VAL A 537 15.97 22.79 -26.74
C VAL A 537 14.85 22.14 -27.54
N PRO A 538 15.14 21.15 -28.39
CA PRO A 538 14.11 20.39 -29.08
C PRO A 538 13.25 19.61 -28.08
N THR A 539 11.94 19.62 -28.26
CA THR A 539 10.98 18.96 -27.38
C THR A 539 9.98 18.13 -28.17
N ILE A 540 9.89 16.85 -27.85
CA ILE A 540 9.01 15.89 -28.52
C ILE A 540 7.80 15.67 -27.63
N TYR A 541 6.62 16.05 -28.10
CA TYR A 541 5.36 15.81 -27.41
C TYR A 541 4.69 14.57 -27.96
N GLN A 542 4.56 13.54 -27.12
CA GLN A 542 3.87 12.29 -27.46
C GLN A 542 2.57 12.18 -26.66
N LYS A 543 1.43 12.37 -27.34
CA LYS A 543 0.09 12.25 -26.73
C LYS A 543 -0.81 11.40 -27.61
N LEU A 544 -1.38 10.34 -27.05
CA LEU A 544 -2.35 9.46 -27.73
C LEU A 544 -1.87 8.89 -29.09
N GLY A 545 -0.57 8.73 -29.28
CA GLY A 545 0.03 8.19 -30.51
C GLY A 545 0.30 9.23 -31.61
N ALA A 546 -0.02 10.51 -31.38
CA ALA A 546 0.51 11.61 -32.17
C ALA A 546 1.82 12.10 -31.53
N GLU A 547 2.83 12.29 -32.37
CA GLU A 547 4.13 12.85 -32.03
C GLU A 547 4.26 14.19 -32.75
N VAL A 548 4.47 15.25 -31.98
CA VAL A 548 4.67 16.60 -32.50
C VAL A 548 6.00 17.11 -31.99
N ASP A 549 6.84 17.53 -32.92
CA ASP A 549 8.14 18.11 -32.62
C ASP A 549 8.01 19.60 -32.50
N THR A 550 8.47 20.09 -31.37
CA THR A 550 8.39 21.49 -31.00
C THR A 550 9.75 21.89 -30.47
N ASN A 551 9.97 23.18 -30.25
CA ASN A 551 11.16 23.61 -29.56
C ASN A 551 10.76 24.56 -28.44
N GLN A 552 11.42 24.42 -27.30
CA GLN A 552 11.38 25.38 -26.21
C GLN A 552 12.71 26.10 -26.17
N TYR A 553 12.75 27.31 -25.65
CA TYR A 553 14.03 27.99 -25.48
C TYR A 553 14.06 28.78 -24.18
N SER A 554 15.28 29.05 -23.71
CA SER A 554 15.55 29.99 -22.64
C SER A 554 16.22 31.23 -23.21
N VAL A 555 15.95 32.40 -22.64
CA VAL A 555 16.50 33.67 -23.13
C VAL A 555 17.32 34.40 -22.08
N SER A 556 18.40 35.03 -22.53
CA SER A 556 19.17 36.02 -21.77
C SER A 556 19.25 37.30 -22.57
N GLU A 557 18.97 38.43 -21.93
CA GLU A 557 18.84 39.72 -22.61
C GLU A 557 20.00 40.64 -22.28
N TYR A 558 20.55 41.29 -23.30
CA TYR A 558 21.60 42.28 -23.16
C TYR A 558 21.22 43.53 -23.92
N ARG A 559 21.58 44.67 -23.35
CA ARG A 559 21.35 45.97 -23.97
C ARG A 559 22.67 46.73 -24.02
N TYR A 560 23.02 47.22 -25.20
CA TYR A 560 24.18 48.08 -25.40
C TYR A 560 23.71 49.48 -25.76
N HIS A 561 24.07 50.42 -24.90
CA HIS A 561 23.74 51.82 -25.07
C HIS A 561 24.66 52.48 -26.09
N SER A 562 24.09 53.31 -26.97
CA SER A 562 24.86 54.08 -27.97
C SER A 562 25.72 55.15 -27.28
N ASN A 563 25.17 55.77 -26.22
CA ASN A 563 25.77 56.90 -25.52
C ASN A 563 27.00 56.56 -24.64
N ASP A 564 27.07 55.32 -24.14
CA ASP A 564 28.10 54.88 -23.18
C ASP A 564 29.34 54.26 -23.85
N GLY A 565 29.40 54.24 -25.20
CA GLY A 565 30.47 53.56 -25.95
C GLY A 565 30.48 52.03 -25.79
N SER A 566 29.59 51.47 -24.97
CA SER A 566 29.39 50.03 -24.76
C SER A 566 29.14 49.26 -26.07
N MET A 567 28.48 49.91 -27.03
CA MET A 567 28.24 49.40 -28.38
C MET A 567 29.55 49.27 -29.19
N ILE A 568 30.46 50.25 -29.08
CA ILE A 568 31.75 50.24 -29.79
C ILE A 568 32.66 49.13 -29.24
N HIS A 569 32.68 48.93 -27.92
CA HIS A 569 33.47 47.87 -27.29
C HIS A 569 32.99 46.46 -27.62
N SER A 570 31.68 46.29 -27.79
CA SER A 570 31.06 45.00 -28.09
C SER A 570 31.02 44.70 -29.60
N GLY A 571 31.24 45.72 -30.45
CA GLY A 571 31.27 45.58 -31.91
C GLY A 571 29.88 45.44 -32.54
N TYR A 572 28.80 45.72 -31.80
CA TYR A 572 27.44 45.75 -32.35
C TYR A 572 27.15 47.09 -33.03
N VAL A 573 26.19 47.04 -33.94
CA VAL A 573 25.55 48.22 -34.54
C VAL A 573 24.16 48.37 -33.93
N PRO A 574 23.52 49.56 -33.98
CA PRO A 574 22.20 49.71 -33.39
C PRO A 574 21.19 48.84 -34.17
N GLY A 575 20.38 48.09 -33.44
CA GLY A 575 19.51 47.06 -34.00
C GLY A 575 18.96 46.09 -32.96
N ILE A 576 18.19 45.13 -33.43
CA ILE A 576 17.64 44.02 -32.63
C ILE A 576 18.27 42.72 -33.13
N PHE A 577 18.86 41.95 -32.22
CA PHE A 577 19.65 40.75 -32.54
C PHE A 577 19.13 39.56 -31.74
N PHE A 578 18.72 38.50 -32.43
CA PHE A 578 18.35 37.22 -31.83
C PHE A 578 19.42 36.20 -32.14
N ARG A 579 20.31 35.96 -31.18
CA ARG A 579 21.30 34.89 -31.23
C ARG A 579 20.65 33.61 -30.78
N TYR A 580 20.73 32.57 -31.60
CA TYR A 580 20.17 31.26 -31.29
C TYR A 580 21.26 30.19 -31.32
N ASN A 581 21.17 29.27 -30.37
CA ASN A 581 22.00 28.08 -30.31
C ASN A 581 21.14 26.87 -29.98
N PHE A 582 21.40 25.73 -30.61
CA PHE A 582 20.65 24.49 -30.38
C PHE A 582 21.38 23.60 -29.39
N GLU A 583 20.69 23.19 -28.34
CA GLU A 583 21.20 22.23 -27.37
C GLU A 583 21.21 20.81 -27.94
N SER A 584 22.16 19.99 -27.47
CA SER A 584 22.32 18.59 -27.89
C SER A 584 21.44 17.59 -27.14
N LEU A 585 20.44 18.11 -26.41
CA LEU A 585 19.53 17.36 -25.55
C LEU A 585 18.10 17.63 -26.00
N THR A 586 17.27 16.61 -25.96
CA THR A 586 15.86 16.66 -26.32
C THR A 586 15.01 16.36 -25.11
N ILE A 587 13.92 17.09 -24.91
CA ILE A 587 12.95 16.80 -23.86
C ILE A 587 11.81 15.98 -24.46
N ALA A 588 11.73 14.70 -24.09
CA ALA A 588 10.61 13.84 -24.44
C ALA A 588 9.50 14.01 -23.39
N VAL A 589 8.38 14.61 -23.77
CA VAL A 589 7.20 14.79 -22.95
C VAL A 589 6.19 13.71 -23.33
N MET A 590 6.03 12.70 -22.47
CA MET A 590 5.16 11.56 -22.74
C MET A 590 4.01 11.48 -21.73
N ASP A 591 2.80 11.27 -22.22
CA ASP A 591 1.64 10.93 -21.36
C ASP A 591 1.75 9.44 -20.96
N LYS A 592 2.20 9.18 -19.73
CA LYS A 592 2.25 7.81 -19.20
C LYS A 592 1.01 7.51 -18.38
N ARG A 593 0.49 6.30 -18.58
CA ARG A 593 -0.64 5.76 -17.83
C ARG A 593 -0.22 4.55 -17.01
N LEU A 594 -0.79 4.44 -15.83
CA LEU A 594 -0.58 3.26 -14.98
C LEU A 594 -1.18 2.04 -15.68
N THR A 595 -0.44 0.94 -15.69
CA THR A 595 -1.01 -0.34 -16.11
C THR A 595 -2.09 -0.78 -15.12
N PHE A 596 -3.09 -1.53 -15.60
CA PHE A 596 -4.20 -1.99 -14.75
C PHE A 596 -3.70 -2.75 -13.50
N LEU A 597 -2.70 -3.62 -13.66
CA LEU A 597 -2.12 -4.35 -12.53
C LEU A 597 -1.40 -3.43 -11.54
N GLN A 598 -0.64 -2.45 -12.04
CA GLN A 598 0.04 -1.48 -11.19
C GLN A 598 -0.96 -0.61 -10.41
N PHE A 599 -2.09 -0.25 -11.03
CA PHE A 599 -3.20 0.43 -10.37
C PHE A 599 -3.80 -0.43 -9.25
N VAL A 600 -4.14 -1.70 -9.51
CA VAL A 600 -4.73 -2.59 -8.49
C VAL A 600 -3.79 -2.77 -7.30
N VAL A 601 -2.49 -2.99 -7.56
CA VAL A 601 -1.47 -3.11 -6.50
C VAL A 601 -1.39 -1.83 -5.67
N ARG A 602 -1.38 -0.66 -6.32
CA ARG A 602 -1.33 0.64 -5.65
C ARG A 602 -2.59 0.89 -4.81
N LEU A 603 -3.77 0.58 -5.34
CA LEU A 603 -5.04 0.74 -4.63
C LEU A 603 -5.08 -0.14 -3.37
N VAL A 604 -4.74 -1.43 -3.47
CA VAL A 604 -4.69 -2.34 -2.33
C VAL A 604 -3.67 -1.89 -1.28
N ALA A 605 -2.51 -1.40 -1.70
CA ALA A 605 -1.47 -0.91 -0.80
C ALA A 605 -1.96 0.31 0.00
N ILE A 606 -2.56 1.29 -0.68
CA ILE A 606 -3.04 2.53 -0.05
C ILE A 606 -4.22 2.24 0.89
N THR A 607 -5.20 1.41 0.47
CA THR A 607 -6.34 1.08 1.34
C THR A 607 -5.90 0.30 2.58
N SER A 608 -4.94 -0.63 2.43
CA SER A 608 -4.41 -1.40 3.56
C SER A 608 -3.66 -0.51 4.55
N PHE A 609 -2.86 0.42 4.04
CA PHE A 609 -2.12 1.37 4.85
C PHE A 609 -3.06 2.35 5.58
N ALA A 610 -4.10 2.84 4.91
CA ALA A 610 -5.10 3.72 5.51
C ALA A 610 -5.86 3.04 6.67
N ILE A 611 -6.24 1.77 6.52
CA ILE A 611 -6.86 0.98 7.60
C ILE A 611 -5.90 0.83 8.78
N TYR A 612 -4.62 0.57 8.51
CA TYR A 612 -3.60 0.44 9.55
C TYR A 612 -3.41 1.74 10.34
N ILE A 613 -3.29 2.88 9.65
CA ILE A 613 -3.22 4.19 10.29
C ILE A 613 -4.49 4.48 11.09
N ALA A 614 -5.68 4.21 10.54
CA ALA A 614 -6.93 4.44 11.24
C ALA A 614 -7.02 3.65 12.55
N SER A 615 -6.57 2.40 12.55
CA SER A 615 -6.50 1.56 13.75
C SER A 615 -5.53 2.11 14.80
N TRP A 616 -4.34 2.53 14.38
CA TRP A 616 -3.35 3.15 15.26
C TRP A 616 -3.82 4.48 15.83
N LEU A 617 -4.41 5.34 14.99
CA LEU A 617 -4.99 6.61 15.38
C LEU A 617 -6.09 6.39 16.41
N PHE A 618 -7.01 5.45 16.18
CA PHE A 618 -8.07 5.11 17.12
C PHE A 618 -7.51 4.67 18.48
N THR A 619 -6.49 3.81 18.46
CA THR A 619 -5.84 3.31 19.69
C THR A 619 -5.11 4.43 20.44
N LEU A 620 -4.45 5.34 19.73
CA LEU A 620 -3.77 6.50 20.32
C LEU A 620 -4.75 7.52 20.91
N ILE A 621 -5.86 7.80 20.20
CA ILE A 621 -6.90 8.69 20.70
C ILE A 621 -7.54 8.10 21.96
N ASP A 622 -7.82 6.80 21.99
CA ASP A 622 -8.38 6.13 23.17
C ASP A 622 -7.43 6.21 24.36
N LEU A 623 -6.14 5.93 24.15
CA LEU A 623 -5.11 6.06 25.18
C LEU A 623 -5.01 7.51 25.70
N PHE A 624 -5.04 8.49 24.81
CA PHE A 624 -4.98 9.91 25.17
C PHE A 624 -6.20 10.34 26.00
N LEU A 625 -7.41 9.98 25.56
CA LEU A 625 -8.67 10.30 26.25
C LEU A 625 -8.71 9.69 27.66
N VAL A 626 -8.30 8.42 27.80
CA VAL A 626 -8.22 7.75 29.11
C VAL A 626 -7.19 8.41 30.02
N THR A 627 -6.04 8.81 29.49
CA THR A 627 -4.94 9.40 30.28
C THR A 627 -5.26 10.80 30.78
N PHE A 628 -5.90 11.66 29.96
CA PHE A 628 -6.12 13.07 30.31
C PHE A 628 -7.49 13.36 30.94
N ILE A 629 -8.55 12.68 30.51
CA ILE A 629 -9.94 13.02 30.86
C ILE A 629 -10.60 11.90 31.70
N GLY A 630 -9.96 10.73 31.75
CA GLY A 630 -10.37 9.58 32.56
C GLY A 630 -11.14 8.50 31.79
N PRO A 631 -11.38 7.33 32.41
CA PRO A 631 -11.86 6.12 31.72
C PRO A 631 -13.27 6.24 31.14
N LYS A 632 -14.08 7.20 31.61
CA LYS A 632 -15.44 7.47 31.11
C LYS A 632 -15.47 8.04 29.68
N TRP A 633 -14.34 8.53 29.20
CA TRP A 633 -14.20 9.10 27.86
C TRP A 633 -13.49 8.17 26.88
N SER A 634 -13.22 6.92 27.26
CA SER A 634 -12.70 5.91 26.32
C SER A 634 -13.66 5.76 25.14
N LEU A 635 -13.10 5.59 23.94
CA LEU A 635 -13.84 5.25 22.72
C LEU A 635 -14.50 3.86 22.83
N HIS A 636 -13.96 3.00 23.71
CA HIS A 636 -14.55 1.73 24.11
C HIS A 636 -15.44 1.83 25.36
N TYR A 637 -15.60 3.02 25.96
CA TYR A 637 -16.38 3.17 27.19
C TYR A 637 -17.84 2.80 26.94
N GLN A 638 -18.32 1.82 27.70
CA GLN A 638 -19.73 1.51 27.80
C GLN A 638 -20.20 1.91 29.21
N PRO A 639 -21.30 2.66 29.34
CA PRO A 639 -21.96 2.77 30.64
C PRO A 639 -22.40 1.36 31.05
N ASP A 640 -22.19 0.99 32.32
CA ASP A 640 -22.64 -0.29 32.86
C ASP A 640 -24.16 -0.40 32.66
N ILE A 641 -24.57 -1.15 31.64
CA ILE A 641 -25.92 -1.70 31.59
C ILE A 641 -25.88 -2.80 32.65
N GLN A 642 -26.63 -2.60 33.74
CA GLN A 642 -26.88 -3.62 34.75
C GLN A 642 -27.16 -4.93 34.01
N SER A 643 -26.26 -5.89 34.14
CA SER A 643 -26.54 -7.25 33.72
C SER A 643 -27.70 -7.71 34.58
N HIS A 644 -28.91 -7.68 34.03
CA HIS A 644 -29.99 -8.48 34.58
C HIS A 644 -29.51 -9.93 34.49
N GLY A 645 -29.06 -10.43 35.64
CA GLY A 645 -28.75 -11.83 35.80
C GLY A 645 -30.02 -12.62 35.55
N ILE A 646 -29.88 -13.88 35.15
CA ILE A 646 -30.98 -14.82 34.91
C ILE A 646 -31.80 -15.13 36.20
N LEU A 647 -31.58 -14.36 37.28
CA LEU A 647 -32.26 -14.42 38.56
C LEU A 647 -32.72 -13.02 39.05
N GLU A 648 -32.94 -12.07 38.14
CA GLU A 648 -33.71 -10.83 38.37
C GLU A 648 -35.01 -10.82 37.56
#